data_AF-A0A2I2M8C6-F1
#
_entry.id   AF-A0A2I2M8C6-F1
#
_cell.length_a   1.000
_cell.length_b   1.000
_cell.length_c   1.000
_cell.angle_alpha   90.00
_cell.angle_beta   90.00
_cell.angle_gamma   90.00
#
_symmetry.space_group_name_H-M   'P 1'
#
loop_
_entity.id
_entity.type
_entity.pdbx_description
1 polymer ?
#
loop_
_entity_poly.entity_id
_entity_poly.type
_entity_poly.pdbx_seq_one_letter_code
_entity_poly.pdbx_strand_id
1 'polypeptide(L)'
;MRVSELIKNLKLSFDGLKLYEQYLEITIDNLHQKLSDETCLKILAIHNNSEIQHKIAQQKKQLSEKRKPQRRKPIPRKIIDTSEKFIGTIDWYYNRSNKGEYGFVKQATLESVYFKGDVVTGVNPMLLKENELVIFEIFTRDLDSKRKHATKLYRVADETDIVFLISNSFLKHPSFLNLALNLANKEDFVLKEAQKIELAALFDKNLNNQEYLISLKLNNTLTILTLLEKLGLPVNTKIYEELSSVDKFEILKTTNYPILFNDVKELLINYVLEGVKDDYALLNKLKIADKKNLLEIVYTKIVEGVEVKNILNILNYLKTNITIDFNQLRPEILLELWFANNLDFFPIDVIYNYILEWKHLLNKKLLEYDISVSYKMELEKIIINLSEKERRELFYKSHYQIDEIKEITTLTPILFFKDKINPEEFQKEFLTTILNKSSEFIKMYLFVQDYTDELDYNNAVIYTGFLSSEHQKIFFKKILMLITTNVLNVGLDDLLKIITFDYQDNVYAKSINGVGLDFTLSVILKIASDLKNDTITNQQTMFEIIANQIKTPQDLLEINGFFSECTGRTKTESIIHGKGEDQQISYATKKTDYKPRFSSFCDGRKALHKITGEPVLSTQENFEFWWCENTPCFEICRTQNTPENWRDYTLEDVLTILDIPFNQQQYEIVLGVINKVNRFLEHLKCKSCNTILRPNGNSKYGFHRVSHFSCTNESCGKPDKNVYLSHCLNGKCSDVIDSRTTVKCRSSQAAEPEKSGWYICNNCLSCCSTQKLIARKNTTERFGYNYNGHTVGHLDLGIICCPKCGTETKEKGIDIDEYNRVLNWFKSKIGTDSIQKSGQREDGKWWFRWSQGNIETAKFKEVLLEIKNCGFQVPNYNKNDNVQFISETYNKLNTMSNIFECDNCSHIIDLNDKQEFDYSRVKAVKSFHSNIFSKLEKSI
;
A
#
# COMPACT_ATOMS: atom_id res chain seq x y z
N MET A 1 59.08 -81.71 -54.51
CA MET A 1 58.55 -80.60 -53.64
C MET A 1 57.98 -81.16 -52.32
N ARG A 2 57.98 -80.43 -51.19
CA ARG A 2 57.30 -80.89 -49.95
C ARG A 2 55.78 -80.68 -50.03
N VAL A 3 55.00 -81.60 -49.46
CA VAL A 3 53.52 -81.54 -49.49
C VAL A 3 52.98 -80.23 -48.90
N SER A 4 53.51 -79.78 -47.76
CA SER A 4 53.15 -78.49 -47.12
C SER A 4 53.36 -77.29 -48.04
N GLU A 5 54.40 -77.31 -48.87
CA GLU A 5 54.71 -76.25 -49.83
C GLU A 5 53.77 -76.31 -51.05
N LEU A 6 53.50 -77.53 -51.54
CA LEU A 6 52.58 -77.76 -52.66
C LEU A 6 51.13 -77.35 -52.32
N ILE A 7 50.64 -77.67 -51.12
CA ILE A 7 49.31 -77.30 -50.63
C ILE A 7 49.17 -75.78 -50.52
N LYS A 8 50.22 -75.09 -50.06
CA LYS A 8 50.25 -73.63 -49.97
C LYS A 8 50.22 -72.99 -51.37
N ASN A 9 50.98 -73.53 -52.32
CA ASN A 9 51.00 -73.04 -53.70
C ASN A 9 49.67 -73.27 -54.44
N LEU A 10 48.99 -74.39 -54.19
CA LEU A 10 47.70 -74.73 -54.79
C LEU A 10 46.48 -74.20 -54.01
N LYS A 11 46.70 -73.54 -52.87
CA LYS A 11 45.64 -73.08 -51.94
C LYS A 11 44.64 -74.21 -51.56
N LEU A 12 45.13 -75.42 -51.38
CA LEU A 12 44.33 -76.57 -50.95
C LEU A 12 44.43 -76.76 -49.42
N SER A 13 43.58 -77.61 -48.84
CA SER A 13 43.81 -78.20 -47.50
C SER A 13 44.51 -79.55 -47.65
N PHE A 14 45.13 -80.07 -46.58
CA PHE A 14 45.73 -81.42 -46.60
C PHE A 14 44.71 -82.51 -46.96
N ASP A 15 43.52 -82.47 -46.35
CA ASP A 15 42.40 -83.36 -46.72
C ASP A 15 41.93 -83.15 -48.16
N GLY A 16 42.02 -81.92 -48.68
CA GLY A 16 41.70 -81.60 -50.06
C GLY A 16 42.68 -82.20 -51.05
N LEU A 17 43.98 -82.26 -50.71
CA LEU A 17 45.00 -82.93 -51.51
C LEU A 17 44.87 -84.46 -51.42
N LYS A 18 44.46 -85.01 -50.27
CA LYS A 18 44.20 -86.46 -50.14
C LYS A 18 43.14 -86.97 -51.12
N LEU A 19 42.15 -86.16 -51.50
CA LEU A 19 41.16 -86.55 -52.51
C LEU A 19 41.77 -86.76 -53.91
N TYR A 20 43.03 -86.33 -54.13
CA TYR A 20 43.73 -86.53 -55.39
C TYR A 20 44.45 -87.90 -55.40
N GLU A 21 44.63 -88.55 -54.25
CA GLU A 21 45.26 -89.88 -54.13
C GLU A 21 44.57 -90.91 -55.02
N GLN A 22 43.25 -90.85 -55.20
CA GLN A 22 42.52 -91.77 -56.09
C GLN A 22 42.91 -91.64 -57.59
N TYR A 23 43.57 -90.54 -57.96
CA TYR A 23 44.05 -90.27 -59.32
C TYR A 23 45.60 -90.33 -59.40
N LEU A 24 46.25 -90.75 -58.31
CA LEU A 24 47.69 -90.87 -58.20
C LEU A 24 48.04 -92.32 -57.83
N GLU A 25 49.21 -92.76 -58.25
CA GLU A 25 49.73 -94.10 -57.91
C GLU A 25 50.48 -94.12 -56.57
N ILE A 26 50.40 -93.04 -55.79
CA ILE A 26 51.07 -92.90 -54.50
C ILE A 26 50.13 -92.33 -53.43
N THR A 27 50.38 -92.69 -52.17
CA THR A 27 49.68 -92.14 -51.00
C THR A 27 50.45 -90.95 -50.40
N ILE A 28 49.72 -89.98 -49.86
CA ILE A 28 50.22 -88.75 -49.26
C ILE A 28 49.92 -88.78 -47.75
N ASP A 29 50.87 -89.26 -46.96
CA ASP A 29 50.64 -89.63 -45.56
C ASP A 29 50.77 -88.47 -44.58
N ASN A 30 51.63 -87.48 -44.87
CA ASN A 30 51.81 -86.31 -44.00
C ASN A 30 52.35 -85.06 -44.74
N LEU A 31 52.26 -83.91 -44.08
CA LEU A 31 52.64 -82.59 -44.61
C LEU A 31 54.14 -82.41 -44.92
N HIS A 32 55.01 -83.29 -44.39
CA HIS A 32 56.47 -83.19 -44.56
C HIS A 32 57.01 -84.14 -45.64
N GLN A 33 56.18 -85.02 -46.20
CA GLN A 33 56.54 -85.93 -47.29
C GLN A 33 57.05 -85.12 -48.50
N LYS A 34 58.18 -85.56 -49.07
CA LYS A 34 58.70 -85.03 -50.34
C LYS A 34 58.12 -85.84 -51.48
N LEU A 35 57.48 -85.17 -52.43
CA LEU A 35 56.97 -85.75 -53.66
C LEU A 35 57.99 -85.55 -54.78
N SER A 36 58.11 -86.54 -55.67
CA SER A 36 58.89 -86.43 -56.89
C SER A 36 58.26 -85.38 -57.82
N ASP A 37 59.07 -84.81 -58.70
CA ASP A 37 58.62 -83.74 -59.58
C ASP A 37 57.55 -84.23 -60.57
N GLU A 38 57.60 -85.50 -60.99
CA GLU A 38 56.57 -86.13 -61.82
C GLU A 38 55.21 -86.20 -61.09
N THR A 39 55.20 -86.57 -59.81
CA THR A 39 53.95 -86.57 -59.02
C THR A 39 53.43 -85.15 -58.83
N CYS A 40 54.31 -84.17 -58.57
CA CYS A 40 53.89 -82.77 -58.46
C CYS A 40 53.23 -82.27 -59.75
N LEU A 41 53.74 -82.65 -60.93
CA LEU A 41 53.13 -82.31 -62.22
C LEU A 41 51.77 -83.00 -62.42
N LYS A 42 51.62 -84.28 -62.05
CA LYS A 42 50.32 -84.97 -62.07
C LYS A 42 49.31 -84.30 -61.15
N ILE A 43 49.71 -83.88 -59.95
CA ILE A 43 48.86 -83.14 -59.01
C ILE A 43 48.42 -81.79 -59.60
N LEU A 44 49.32 -81.06 -60.25
CA LEU A 44 49.00 -79.80 -60.93
C LEU A 44 48.03 -80.00 -62.10
N ALA A 45 48.21 -81.07 -62.88
CA ALA A 45 47.30 -81.43 -63.96
C ALA A 45 45.89 -81.80 -63.45
N ILE A 46 45.81 -82.55 -62.33
CA ILE A 46 44.54 -82.87 -61.67
C ILE A 46 43.88 -81.60 -61.13
N HIS A 47 44.65 -80.70 -60.50
CA HIS A 47 44.13 -79.46 -59.93
C HIS A 47 43.47 -78.55 -60.98
N ASN A 48 44.08 -78.46 -62.16
CA ASN A 48 43.61 -77.59 -63.23
C ASN A 48 42.57 -78.25 -64.16
N ASN A 49 42.30 -79.56 -64.01
CA ASN A 49 41.29 -80.25 -64.80
C ASN A 49 39.89 -80.01 -64.23
N SER A 50 39.08 -79.24 -64.96
CA SER A 50 37.73 -78.82 -64.54
C SER A 50 36.76 -79.99 -64.30
N GLU A 51 36.87 -81.08 -65.06
CA GLU A 51 35.99 -82.25 -64.92
C GLU A 51 36.32 -83.02 -63.63
N ILE A 52 37.61 -83.17 -63.31
CA ILE A 52 38.05 -83.81 -62.06
C ILE A 52 37.70 -82.95 -60.85
N GLN A 53 37.88 -81.62 -60.93
CA GLN A 53 37.47 -80.72 -59.83
C GLN A 53 35.95 -80.78 -59.59
N HIS A 54 35.13 -80.95 -60.63
CA HIS A 54 33.69 -81.12 -60.46
C HIS A 54 33.33 -82.45 -59.75
N LYS A 55 34.02 -83.55 -60.08
CA LYS A 55 33.87 -84.85 -59.38
C LYS A 55 34.31 -84.78 -57.92
N ILE A 56 35.43 -84.11 -57.62
CA ILE A 56 35.93 -83.90 -56.26
C ILE A 56 34.99 -82.98 -55.45
N ALA A 57 34.40 -81.95 -56.08
CA ALA A 57 33.39 -81.10 -55.45
C ALA A 57 32.11 -81.87 -55.12
N GLN A 58 31.66 -82.77 -55.99
CA GLN A 58 30.52 -83.67 -55.71
C GLN A 58 30.82 -84.67 -54.58
N GLN A 59 32.04 -85.23 -54.51
CA GLN A 59 32.47 -86.07 -53.39
C GLN A 59 32.52 -85.27 -52.07
N LYS A 60 33.03 -84.03 -52.07
CA LYS A 60 32.99 -83.16 -50.89
C LYS A 60 31.56 -82.85 -50.44
N LYS A 61 30.63 -82.67 -51.38
CA LYS A 61 29.20 -82.47 -51.08
C LYS A 61 28.58 -83.72 -50.45
N GLN A 62 28.87 -84.92 -50.97
CA GLN A 62 28.43 -86.20 -50.39
C GLN A 62 29.08 -86.52 -49.02
N LEU A 63 30.33 -86.11 -48.77
CA LEU A 63 31.00 -86.23 -47.47
C LEU A 63 30.45 -85.24 -46.43
N SER A 64 30.01 -84.05 -46.86
CA SER A 64 29.34 -83.07 -46.00
C SER A 64 27.88 -83.44 -45.68
N GLU A 65 27.21 -84.18 -46.57
CA GLU A 65 25.84 -84.69 -46.37
C GLU A 65 25.78 -86.00 -45.55
N LYS A 66 26.89 -86.75 -45.46
CA LYS A 66 27.06 -87.93 -44.57
C LYS A 66 27.41 -87.60 -43.11
N ARG A 67 27.57 -86.31 -42.75
CA ARG A 67 27.65 -85.82 -41.34
C ARG A 67 26.43 -85.00 -40.93
N LYS A 68 25.24 -85.38 -41.41
CA LYS A 68 23.96 -85.06 -40.78
C LYS A 68 23.57 -86.21 -39.84
N PRO A 69 23.60 -86.06 -38.50
CA PRO A 69 23.01 -87.04 -37.61
C PRO A 69 21.49 -86.85 -37.58
N GLN A 70 20.75 -87.78 -38.18
CA GLN A 70 19.35 -88.02 -37.86
C GLN A 70 19.25 -88.96 -36.66
N ARG A 71 18.41 -88.54 -35.72
CA ARG A 71 18.05 -89.14 -34.42
C ARG A 71 17.71 -90.63 -34.48
N ARG A 72 18.17 -91.37 -33.48
CA ARG A 72 17.36 -92.21 -32.56
C ARG A 72 18.12 -92.43 -31.24
N LYS A 73 17.43 -92.19 -30.10
CA LYS A 73 17.89 -92.37 -28.70
C LYS A 73 18.38 -93.82 -28.49
N PRO A 74 19.42 -94.11 -27.65
CA PRO A 74 19.32 -93.95 -26.20
C PRO A 74 20.64 -93.61 -25.44
N ILE A 75 20.46 -93.33 -24.15
CA ILE A 75 21.46 -93.22 -23.06
C ILE A 75 22.27 -91.90 -23.03
N PRO A 76 21.79 -90.84 -22.37
CA PRO A 76 22.72 -89.96 -21.69
C PRO A 76 23.25 -90.74 -20.48
N ARG A 77 24.51 -91.16 -20.54
CA ARG A 77 25.28 -91.33 -19.31
C ARG A 77 25.17 -90.00 -18.57
N LYS A 78 24.54 -90.08 -17.41
CA LYS A 78 24.50 -89.06 -16.38
C LYS A 78 25.97 -88.75 -16.01
N ILE A 79 26.54 -87.72 -16.59
CA ILE A 79 27.54 -86.90 -15.91
C ILE A 79 26.90 -85.51 -15.92
N ILE A 80 26.32 -85.15 -14.78
CA ILE A 80 25.89 -83.78 -14.55
C ILE A 80 27.20 -83.04 -14.28
N ASP A 81 27.75 -82.34 -15.29
CA ASP A 81 28.75 -81.30 -15.02
C ASP A 81 27.98 -80.16 -14.33
N THR A 82 27.82 -80.25 -13.00
CA THR A 82 27.26 -79.17 -12.19
C THR A 82 28.25 -78.02 -12.20
N SER A 83 27.83 -76.81 -12.60
CA SER A 83 28.59 -75.59 -12.37
C SER A 83 28.16 -74.95 -11.04
N GLU A 84 29.12 -74.43 -10.29
CA GLU A 84 28.88 -73.66 -9.07
C GLU A 84 29.10 -72.16 -9.34
N LYS A 85 28.20 -71.32 -8.82
CA LYS A 85 28.24 -69.85 -8.93
C LYS A 85 29.03 -69.25 -7.78
N PHE A 86 29.90 -68.30 -8.10
CA PHE A 86 30.68 -67.54 -7.12
C PHE A 86 30.60 -66.04 -7.40
N ILE A 87 30.75 -65.25 -6.34
CA ILE A 87 30.90 -63.79 -6.41
C ILE A 87 32.39 -63.46 -6.30
N GLY A 88 32.90 -62.65 -7.21
CA GLY A 88 34.27 -62.16 -7.16
C GLY A 88 34.39 -60.75 -7.70
N THR A 89 35.61 -60.22 -7.65
CA THR A 89 35.94 -58.91 -8.22
C THR A 89 36.89 -59.09 -9.40
N ILE A 90 36.68 -58.36 -10.48
CA ILE A 90 37.63 -58.36 -11.60
C ILE A 90 38.99 -57.88 -11.09
N ASP A 91 40.00 -58.74 -11.18
CA ASP A 91 41.39 -58.41 -10.84
C ASP A 91 42.04 -57.69 -12.02
N TRP A 92 41.84 -58.21 -13.22
CA TRP A 92 42.32 -57.61 -14.47
C TRP A 92 41.65 -58.25 -15.69
N TYR A 93 41.45 -57.49 -16.77
CA TYR A 93 40.92 -57.99 -18.04
C TYR A 93 41.54 -57.25 -19.25
N TYR A 94 41.72 -57.99 -20.35
CA TYR A 94 42.18 -57.53 -21.68
C TYR A 94 43.67 -57.21 -21.82
N ASN A 95 44.40 -58.06 -22.55
CA ASN A 95 45.80 -57.84 -22.87
C ASN A 95 45.95 -56.92 -24.09
N ARG A 96 46.24 -55.63 -23.86
CA ARG A 96 46.41 -54.63 -24.93
C ARG A 96 47.57 -54.93 -25.88
N SER A 97 48.61 -55.65 -25.43
CA SER A 97 49.82 -55.91 -26.22
C SER A 97 49.61 -56.94 -27.33
N ASN A 98 48.69 -57.90 -27.14
CA ASN A 98 48.39 -58.95 -28.13
C ASN A 98 46.90 -59.04 -28.50
N LYS A 99 46.09 -58.05 -28.10
CA LYS A 99 44.62 -58.05 -28.25
C LYS A 99 43.96 -59.31 -27.65
N GLY A 100 44.55 -59.86 -26.60
CA GLY A 100 44.08 -61.08 -25.95
C GLY A 100 42.87 -60.81 -25.06
N GLU A 101 41.74 -61.42 -25.39
CA GLU A 101 40.50 -61.32 -24.62
C GLU A 101 40.47 -62.37 -23.51
N TYR A 102 41.22 -62.12 -22.44
CA TYR A 102 41.19 -62.91 -21.21
C TYR A 102 41.46 -62.05 -19.98
N GLY A 103 41.14 -62.56 -18.80
CA GLY A 103 41.31 -61.88 -17.53
C GLY A 103 41.29 -62.82 -16.34
N PHE A 104 41.36 -62.24 -15.15
CA PHE A 104 41.28 -62.94 -13.87
C PHE A 104 40.23 -62.31 -12.96
N VAL A 105 39.46 -63.16 -12.29
CA VAL A 105 38.56 -62.78 -11.19
C VAL A 105 39.21 -63.18 -9.89
N LYS A 106 39.23 -62.27 -8.92
CA LYS A 106 39.68 -62.52 -7.56
C LYS A 106 38.50 -62.91 -6.68
N GLN A 107 38.63 -64.01 -5.95
CA GLN A 107 37.65 -64.46 -4.96
C GLN A 107 38.37 -65.01 -3.72
N ALA A 108 37.82 -64.75 -2.54
CA ALA A 108 38.53 -64.94 -1.26
C ALA A 108 39.00 -66.37 -0.96
N THR A 109 38.32 -67.40 -1.46
CA THR A 109 38.63 -68.82 -1.22
C THR A 109 39.32 -69.48 -2.41
N LEU A 110 39.06 -69.01 -3.62
CA LEU A 110 39.55 -69.61 -4.88
C LEU A 110 40.81 -68.91 -5.41
N GLU A 111 41.20 -67.79 -4.79
CA GLU A 111 42.26 -66.87 -5.19
C GLU A 111 41.99 -66.22 -6.55
N SER A 112 42.72 -66.59 -7.60
CA SER A 112 42.57 -66.05 -8.96
C SER A 112 41.99 -67.09 -9.91
N VAL A 113 40.86 -66.75 -10.54
CA VAL A 113 40.15 -67.59 -11.52
C VAL A 113 40.31 -66.98 -12.89
N TYR A 114 40.85 -67.75 -13.84
CA TYR A 114 41.04 -67.29 -15.22
C TYR A 114 39.73 -67.35 -16.01
N PHE A 115 39.49 -66.35 -16.86
CA PHE A 115 38.37 -66.36 -17.81
C PHE A 115 38.77 -65.79 -19.16
N LYS A 116 38.05 -66.18 -20.22
CA LYS A 116 38.19 -65.63 -21.58
C LYS A 116 37.02 -64.69 -21.90
N GLY A 117 37.18 -63.82 -22.89
CA GLY A 117 36.13 -62.88 -23.31
C GLY A 117 34.84 -63.56 -23.79
N ASP A 118 34.95 -64.76 -24.39
CA ASP A 118 33.82 -65.54 -24.91
C ASP A 118 32.90 -66.09 -23.82
N VAL A 119 33.36 -66.19 -22.57
CA VAL A 119 32.53 -66.61 -21.43
C VAL A 119 31.82 -65.44 -20.74
N VAL A 120 32.11 -64.20 -21.11
CA VAL A 120 31.46 -63.01 -20.56
C VAL A 120 30.11 -62.80 -21.26
N THR A 121 29.04 -62.71 -20.48
CA THR A 121 27.65 -62.61 -20.96
C THR A 121 26.98 -61.35 -20.43
N GLY A 122 26.01 -60.81 -21.17
CA GLY A 122 25.19 -59.65 -20.77
C GLY A 122 25.86 -58.28 -20.93
N VAL A 123 27.20 -58.22 -20.90
CA VAL A 123 27.97 -56.98 -21.05
C VAL A 123 29.05 -57.14 -22.12
N ASN A 124 29.37 -56.06 -22.84
CA ASN A 124 30.56 -56.04 -23.68
C ASN A 124 31.79 -56.28 -22.78
N PRO A 125 32.59 -57.35 -23.01
CA PRO A 125 33.71 -57.70 -22.15
C PRO A 125 34.69 -56.54 -21.93
N MET A 126 34.87 -55.66 -22.92
CA MET A 126 35.74 -54.47 -22.83
C MET A 126 35.26 -53.40 -21.82
N LEU A 127 34.02 -53.49 -21.34
CA LEU A 127 33.45 -52.57 -20.37
C LEU A 127 33.61 -53.04 -18.91
N LEU A 128 34.18 -54.23 -18.68
CA LEU A 128 34.52 -54.71 -17.34
C LEU A 128 35.63 -53.86 -16.75
N LYS A 129 35.42 -53.36 -15.53
CA LYS A 129 36.39 -52.53 -14.80
C LYS A 129 37.10 -53.35 -13.72
N GLU A 130 38.35 -53.01 -13.45
CA GLU A 130 39.08 -53.53 -12.29
C GLU A 130 38.34 -53.20 -10.99
N ASN A 131 38.32 -54.15 -10.06
CA ASN A 131 37.53 -54.16 -8.82
C ASN A 131 36.00 -54.19 -8.98
N GLU A 132 35.48 -54.33 -10.20
CA GLU A 132 34.04 -54.50 -10.42
C GLU A 132 33.56 -55.86 -9.89
N LEU A 133 32.46 -55.87 -9.16
CA LEU A 133 31.84 -57.09 -8.64
C LEU A 133 31.13 -57.84 -9.78
N VAL A 134 31.44 -59.12 -9.93
CA VAL A 134 30.90 -60.00 -10.97
C VAL A 134 30.52 -61.35 -10.40
N ILE A 135 29.63 -62.05 -11.10
CA ILE A 135 29.29 -63.44 -10.82
C ILE A 135 29.96 -64.29 -11.89
N PHE A 136 30.59 -65.38 -11.47
CA PHE A 136 31.21 -66.34 -12.38
C PHE A 136 30.88 -67.78 -11.98
N GLU A 137 30.86 -68.66 -12.97
CA GLU A 137 30.60 -70.08 -12.78
C GLU A 137 31.86 -70.92 -13.02
N ILE A 138 32.07 -71.97 -12.23
CA ILE A 138 33.14 -72.96 -12.43
C ILE A 138 32.50 -74.35 -12.41
N PHE A 139 32.95 -75.29 -13.25
CA PHE A 139 32.53 -76.68 -13.12
C PHE A 139 33.01 -77.29 -11.80
N THR A 140 32.15 -78.06 -11.14
CA THR A 140 32.46 -78.64 -9.82
C THR A 140 33.76 -79.46 -9.85
N ARG A 141 34.04 -80.17 -10.95
CA ARG A 141 35.29 -80.94 -11.16
C ARG A 141 36.57 -80.09 -11.21
N ASP A 142 36.44 -78.79 -11.51
CA ASP A 142 37.56 -77.86 -11.72
C ASP A 142 37.83 -77.02 -10.45
N LEU A 143 37.06 -77.21 -9.37
CA LEU A 143 37.26 -76.50 -8.10
C LEU A 143 38.60 -76.84 -7.44
N ASP A 144 39.00 -78.11 -7.50
CA ASP A 144 40.28 -78.61 -6.97
C ASP A 144 41.44 -78.52 -7.98
N SER A 145 41.18 -77.99 -9.18
CA SER A 145 42.22 -77.81 -10.21
C SER A 145 43.22 -76.72 -9.80
N LYS A 146 44.51 -76.97 -10.09
CA LYS A 146 45.56 -75.94 -9.98
C LYS A 146 45.31 -74.75 -10.90
N ARG A 147 44.53 -74.91 -11.98
CA ARG A 147 44.13 -73.84 -12.90
C ARG A 147 42.62 -73.81 -12.99
N LYS A 148 42.01 -72.85 -12.30
CA LYS A 148 40.56 -72.66 -12.25
C LYS A 148 40.13 -71.78 -13.42
N HIS A 149 39.14 -72.25 -14.17
CA HIS A 149 38.64 -71.56 -15.35
C HIS A 149 37.14 -71.26 -15.18
N ALA A 150 36.76 -70.01 -15.35
CA ALA A 150 35.35 -69.64 -15.37
C ALA A 150 34.70 -70.11 -16.69
N THR A 151 33.55 -70.75 -16.57
CA THR A 151 32.73 -71.22 -17.69
C THR A 151 31.73 -70.17 -18.14
N LYS A 152 31.40 -69.23 -17.24
CA LYS A 152 30.52 -68.09 -17.49
C LYS A 152 30.89 -66.95 -16.56
N LEU A 153 30.74 -65.70 -17.01
CA LEU A 153 30.94 -64.48 -16.21
C LEU A 153 29.93 -63.41 -16.62
N TYR A 154 29.35 -62.69 -15.66
CA TYR A 154 28.42 -61.58 -15.91
C TYR A 154 28.38 -60.60 -14.73
N ARG A 155 27.84 -59.39 -14.97
CA ARG A 155 27.68 -58.40 -13.90
C ARG A 155 26.62 -58.86 -12.91
N VAL A 156 26.76 -58.47 -11.65
CA VAL A 156 25.74 -58.77 -10.63
C VAL A 156 24.36 -58.23 -11.03
N ALA A 157 24.31 -57.07 -11.70
CA ALA A 157 23.06 -56.48 -12.17
C ALA A 157 22.31 -57.33 -13.22
N ASP A 158 23.01 -58.24 -13.90
CA ASP A 158 22.46 -59.14 -14.91
C ASP A 158 21.99 -60.48 -14.32
N GLU A 159 22.12 -60.69 -13.01
CA GLU A 159 21.66 -61.90 -12.34
C GLU A 159 20.13 -61.98 -12.33
N THR A 160 19.63 -63.16 -12.68
CA THR A 160 18.19 -63.46 -12.76
C THR A 160 17.76 -64.50 -11.74
N ASP A 161 18.70 -65.09 -11.02
CA ASP A 161 18.44 -66.04 -9.94
C ASP A 161 18.18 -65.31 -8.62
N ILE A 162 16.90 -65.13 -8.32
CA ILE A 162 16.45 -64.43 -7.11
C ILE A 162 16.90 -65.14 -5.82
N VAL A 163 17.01 -66.48 -5.83
CA VAL A 163 17.44 -67.27 -4.67
C VAL A 163 18.90 -66.98 -4.37
N PHE A 164 19.73 -66.92 -5.41
CA PHE A 164 21.13 -66.55 -5.29
C PHE A 164 21.30 -65.12 -4.76
N LEU A 165 20.52 -64.16 -5.27
CA LEU A 165 20.59 -62.76 -4.81
C LEU A 165 20.21 -62.63 -3.34
N ILE A 166 19.10 -63.24 -2.92
CA ILE A 166 18.60 -63.15 -1.54
C ILE A 166 19.54 -63.88 -0.57
N SER A 167 19.99 -65.09 -0.89
CA SER A 167 20.91 -65.85 -0.02
C SER A 167 22.23 -65.11 0.24
N ASN A 168 22.83 -64.51 -0.80
CA ASN A 168 24.07 -63.74 -0.64
C ASN A 168 23.87 -62.38 0.02
N SER A 169 22.64 -61.86 0.01
CA SER A 169 22.31 -60.60 0.68
C SER A 169 22.40 -60.70 2.21
N PHE A 170 21.99 -61.84 2.78
CA PHE A 170 22.08 -62.12 4.21
C PHE A 170 23.52 -62.38 4.68
N LEU A 171 24.40 -62.85 3.80
CA LEU A 171 25.76 -63.27 4.17
C LEU A 171 26.79 -62.14 4.12
N LYS A 172 26.91 -61.45 2.98
CA LYS A 172 28.03 -60.50 2.74
C LYS A 172 27.68 -59.27 1.90
N HIS A 173 26.57 -59.28 1.14
CA HIS A 173 26.26 -58.21 0.19
C HIS A 173 24.83 -57.67 0.33
N PRO A 174 24.52 -56.85 1.36
CA PRO A 174 23.17 -56.33 1.60
C PRO A 174 22.57 -55.57 0.42
N SER A 175 23.40 -54.97 -0.44
CA SER A 175 22.97 -54.28 -1.66
C SER A 175 22.24 -55.18 -2.66
N PHE A 176 22.39 -56.50 -2.56
CA PHE A 176 21.71 -57.46 -3.43
C PHE A 176 20.20 -57.53 -3.16
N LEU A 177 19.73 -57.09 -1.99
CA LEU A 177 18.29 -56.98 -1.69
C LEU A 177 17.59 -56.06 -2.70
N ASN A 178 18.21 -54.93 -3.06
CA ASN A 178 17.62 -53.99 -4.02
C ASN A 178 17.57 -54.59 -5.44
N LEU A 179 18.58 -55.39 -5.82
CA LEU A 179 18.58 -56.09 -7.09
C LEU A 179 17.50 -57.18 -7.13
N ALA A 180 17.35 -57.94 -6.04
CA ALA A 180 16.27 -58.92 -5.90
C ALA A 180 14.89 -58.25 -6.00
N LEU A 181 14.71 -57.08 -5.37
CA LEU A 181 13.45 -56.33 -5.44
C LEU A 181 13.17 -55.83 -6.86
N ASN A 182 14.18 -55.28 -7.54
CA ASN A 182 14.06 -54.86 -8.94
C ASN A 182 13.69 -56.02 -9.86
N LEU A 183 14.23 -57.22 -9.60
CA LEU A 183 13.88 -58.43 -10.34
C LEU A 183 12.44 -58.86 -10.07
N ALA A 184 12.02 -58.89 -8.79
CA ALA A 184 10.67 -59.24 -8.39
C ALA A 184 9.59 -58.27 -8.89
N ASN A 185 9.96 -57.03 -9.20
CA ASN A 185 9.06 -56.00 -9.72
C ASN A 185 8.88 -56.04 -11.25
N LYS A 186 9.62 -56.88 -11.99
CA LYS A 186 9.41 -57.01 -13.45
C LYS A 186 8.05 -57.65 -13.73
N GLU A 187 7.30 -57.12 -14.70
CA GLU A 187 5.95 -57.60 -15.03
C GLU A 187 5.89 -59.08 -15.45
N ASP A 188 6.99 -59.61 -16.01
CA ASP A 188 7.14 -60.99 -16.48
C ASP A 188 7.77 -61.94 -15.44
N PHE A 189 8.02 -61.46 -14.22
CA PHE A 189 8.65 -62.27 -13.17
C PHE A 189 7.68 -63.33 -12.62
N VAL A 190 8.07 -64.60 -12.73
CA VAL A 190 7.32 -65.74 -12.18
C VAL A 190 8.21 -66.57 -11.27
N LEU A 191 7.84 -66.66 -9.99
CA LEU A 191 8.55 -67.48 -9.00
C LEU A 191 8.06 -68.93 -9.07
N LYS A 192 8.99 -69.89 -9.24
CA LYS A 192 8.65 -71.32 -9.24
C LYS A 192 8.41 -71.80 -7.80
N GLU A 193 7.51 -72.76 -7.62
CA GLU A 193 7.15 -73.28 -6.29
C GLU A 193 8.36 -73.82 -5.50
N ALA A 194 9.30 -74.50 -6.16
CA ALA A 194 10.53 -74.97 -5.53
C ALA A 194 11.39 -73.81 -4.99
N GLN A 195 11.48 -72.70 -5.73
CA GLN A 195 12.21 -71.50 -5.28
C GLN A 195 11.47 -70.80 -4.14
N LYS A 196 10.13 -70.83 -4.15
CA LYS A 196 9.30 -70.26 -3.07
C LYS A 196 9.56 -70.94 -1.73
N ILE A 197 9.62 -72.28 -1.72
CA ILE A 197 9.94 -73.08 -0.52
C ILE A 197 11.36 -72.75 -0.03
N GLU A 198 12.33 -72.67 -0.94
CA GLU A 198 13.72 -72.37 -0.59
C GLU A 198 13.89 -70.95 -0.02
N LEU A 199 13.24 -69.97 -0.64
CA LEU A 199 13.25 -68.59 -0.14
C LEU A 199 12.56 -68.47 1.22
N ALA A 200 11.44 -69.14 1.43
CA ALA A 200 10.78 -69.18 2.74
C ALA A 200 11.74 -69.68 3.83
N ALA A 201 12.43 -70.80 3.58
CA ALA A 201 13.42 -71.34 4.52
C ALA A 201 14.61 -70.40 4.75
N LEU A 202 15.08 -69.70 3.71
CA LEU A 202 16.17 -68.70 3.81
C LEU A 202 15.76 -67.50 4.67
N PHE A 203 14.58 -66.94 4.43
CA PHE A 203 14.04 -65.84 5.21
C PHE A 203 13.81 -66.27 6.66
N ASP A 204 13.20 -67.43 6.90
CA ASP A 204 12.97 -67.94 8.25
C ASP A 204 14.27 -68.17 9.01
N LYS A 205 15.29 -68.75 8.37
CA LYS A 205 16.59 -68.99 9.01
C LYS A 205 17.27 -67.68 9.44
N ASN A 206 17.29 -66.68 8.56
CA ASN A 206 18.04 -65.45 8.82
C ASN A 206 17.25 -64.44 9.67
N LEU A 207 15.94 -64.33 9.47
CA LEU A 207 15.09 -63.41 10.23
C LEU A 207 14.75 -63.93 11.64
N ASN A 208 15.04 -65.20 11.95
CA ASN A 208 15.01 -65.71 13.33
C ASN A 208 16.34 -65.52 14.07
N ASN A 209 17.40 -65.07 13.40
CA ASN A 209 18.69 -64.80 14.02
C ASN A 209 18.70 -63.39 14.64
N GLN A 210 18.73 -63.34 15.97
CA GLN A 210 18.67 -62.08 16.74
C GLN A 210 19.86 -61.14 16.44
N GLU A 211 21.06 -61.68 16.24
CA GLU A 211 22.25 -60.87 15.93
C GLU A 211 22.13 -60.19 14.57
N TYR A 212 21.51 -60.88 13.60
CA TYR A 212 21.22 -60.30 12.29
C TYR A 212 20.15 -59.20 12.38
N LEU A 213 19.07 -59.42 13.13
CA LEU A 213 17.99 -58.44 13.31
C LEU A 213 18.51 -57.12 13.91
N ILE A 214 19.35 -57.20 14.94
CA ILE A 214 19.95 -56.01 15.59
C ILE A 214 20.82 -55.21 14.60
N SER A 215 21.50 -55.90 13.68
CA SER A 215 22.36 -55.26 12.67
C SER A 215 21.60 -54.69 11.46
N LEU A 216 20.30 -54.96 11.34
CA LEU A 216 19.49 -54.65 10.17
C LEU A 216 19.13 -53.16 10.12
N LYS A 217 19.58 -52.46 9.08
CA LYS A 217 19.19 -51.06 8.85
C LYS A 217 17.74 -50.97 8.37
N LEU A 218 17.04 -49.88 8.70
CA LEU A 218 15.64 -49.62 8.28
C LEU A 218 15.44 -49.82 6.77
N ASN A 219 16.31 -49.26 5.92
CA ASN A 219 16.20 -49.43 4.46
C ASN A 219 16.23 -50.90 4.03
N ASN A 220 17.07 -51.73 4.66
CA ASN A 220 17.13 -53.16 4.34
C ASN A 220 15.86 -53.87 4.83
N THR A 221 15.35 -53.49 6.00
CA THR A 221 14.09 -54.00 6.56
C THR A 221 12.93 -53.71 5.61
N LEU A 222 12.82 -52.48 5.11
CA LEU A 222 11.82 -52.08 4.13
C LEU A 222 11.94 -52.93 2.85
N THR A 223 13.14 -53.04 2.28
CA THR A 223 13.36 -53.86 1.08
C THR A 223 12.99 -55.33 1.30
N ILE A 224 13.31 -55.90 2.47
CA ILE A 224 12.95 -57.28 2.85
C ILE A 224 11.44 -57.44 2.95
N LEU A 225 10.75 -56.55 3.66
CA LEU A 225 9.29 -56.61 3.83
C LEU A 225 8.56 -56.47 2.48
N THR A 226 8.99 -55.54 1.63
CA THR A 226 8.46 -55.39 0.28
C THR A 226 8.73 -56.62 -0.58
N LEU A 227 9.91 -57.23 -0.46
CA LEU A 227 10.24 -58.48 -1.14
C LEU A 227 9.33 -59.64 -0.69
N LEU A 228 9.15 -59.83 0.61
CA LEU A 228 8.29 -60.88 1.15
C LEU A 228 6.85 -60.72 0.65
N GLU A 229 6.34 -59.49 0.61
CA GLU A 229 5.02 -59.15 0.07
C GLU A 229 4.93 -59.51 -1.43
N LYS A 230 5.88 -59.02 -2.24
CA LYS A 230 5.90 -59.26 -3.70
C LYS A 230 6.02 -60.74 -4.06
N LEU A 231 6.74 -61.51 -3.25
CA LEU A 231 6.95 -62.94 -3.46
C LEU A 231 5.85 -63.81 -2.84
N GLY A 232 4.89 -63.20 -2.13
CA GLY A 232 3.79 -63.92 -1.44
C GLY A 232 4.31 -64.90 -0.39
N LEU A 233 5.33 -64.50 0.37
CA LEU A 233 5.97 -65.27 1.43
C LEU A 233 5.45 -64.81 2.82
N PRO A 234 5.36 -65.72 3.81
CA PRO A 234 4.96 -65.35 5.16
C PRO A 234 6.00 -64.42 5.79
N VAL A 235 5.52 -63.44 6.57
CA VAL A 235 6.40 -62.48 7.24
C VAL A 235 6.66 -62.90 8.68
N ASN A 236 7.93 -62.87 9.08
CA ASN A 236 8.35 -63.21 10.43
C ASN A 236 7.95 -62.11 11.44
N THR A 237 7.31 -62.51 12.54
CA THR A 237 6.83 -61.59 13.58
C THR A 237 7.94 -61.03 14.47
N LYS A 238 9.13 -61.64 14.54
CA LYS A 238 10.24 -61.17 15.40
C LYS A 238 10.85 -59.85 14.95
N ILE A 239 10.81 -59.55 13.64
CA ILE A 239 11.25 -58.25 13.12
C ILE A 239 10.49 -57.13 13.82
N TYR A 240 9.21 -57.35 14.15
CA TYR A 240 8.34 -56.36 14.78
C TYR A 240 8.79 -55.93 16.18
N GLU A 241 9.35 -56.86 16.96
CA GLU A 241 9.69 -56.66 18.37
C GLU A 241 10.89 -55.71 18.54
N GLU A 242 11.80 -55.69 17.55
CA GLU A 242 13.04 -54.89 17.59
C GLU A 242 12.88 -53.49 16.97
N LEU A 243 11.72 -53.16 16.40
CA LEU A 243 11.49 -51.88 15.72
C LEU A 243 10.99 -50.80 16.68
N SER A 244 11.55 -49.59 16.57
CA SER A 244 11.02 -48.42 17.27
C SER A 244 9.67 -47.97 16.70
N SER A 245 8.92 -47.15 17.44
CA SER A 245 7.69 -46.54 16.93
C SER A 245 7.91 -45.74 15.63
N VAL A 246 9.08 -45.09 15.49
CA VAL A 246 9.44 -44.34 14.28
C VAL A 246 9.64 -45.28 13.10
N ASP A 247 10.37 -46.38 13.31
CA ASP A 247 10.59 -47.38 12.26
C ASP A 247 9.29 -48.05 11.83
N LYS A 248 8.43 -48.41 12.80
CA LYS A 248 7.09 -48.96 12.56
C LYS A 248 6.23 -48.00 11.75
N PHE A 249 6.33 -46.69 12.00
CA PHE A 249 5.61 -45.67 11.23
C PHE A 249 6.15 -45.52 9.79
N GLU A 250 7.46 -45.59 9.57
CA GLU A 250 8.05 -45.62 8.22
C GLU A 250 7.66 -46.87 7.44
N ILE A 251 7.60 -48.03 8.11
CA ILE A 251 7.10 -49.28 7.53
C ILE A 251 5.65 -49.16 7.11
N LEU A 252 4.79 -48.57 7.96
CA LEU A 252 3.38 -48.31 7.63
C LEU A 252 3.26 -47.40 6.39
N LYS A 253 4.13 -46.40 6.26
CA LYS A 253 4.15 -45.51 5.09
C LYS A 253 4.48 -46.25 3.80
N THR A 254 5.47 -47.12 3.82
CA THR A 254 6.11 -47.67 2.62
C THR A 254 5.64 -49.07 2.21
N THR A 255 5.06 -49.84 3.14
CA THR A 255 4.68 -51.25 2.90
C THR A 255 3.23 -51.52 3.31
N ASN A 256 2.70 -52.72 3.00
CA ASN A 256 1.41 -53.19 3.53
C ASN A 256 1.56 -54.11 4.75
N TYR A 257 2.73 -54.08 5.40
CA TYR A 257 2.97 -54.88 6.60
C TYR A 257 2.06 -54.43 7.76
N PRO A 258 1.38 -55.35 8.46
CA PRO A 258 0.45 -54.99 9.53
C PRO A 258 1.21 -54.41 10.74
N ILE A 259 0.91 -53.16 11.08
CA ILE A 259 1.42 -52.48 12.27
C ILE A 259 0.27 -52.27 13.26
N LEU A 260 0.52 -52.49 14.55
CA LEU A 260 -0.48 -52.21 15.60
C LEU A 260 -0.67 -50.69 15.74
N PHE A 261 -1.92 -50.24 15.70
CA PHE A 261 -2.28 -48.83 15.80
C PHE A 261 -1.65 -48.14 17.02
N ASN A 262 -1.69 -48.78 18.19
CA ASN A 262 -1.16 -48.22 19.43
C ASN A 262 0.35 -47.90 19.37
N ASP A 263 1.12 -48.62 18.57
CA ASP A 263 2.58 -48.45 18.49
C ASP A 263 2.98 -47.21 17.69
N VAL A 264 2.07 -46.72 16.82
CA VAL A 264 2.30 -45.60 15.90
C VAL A 264 1.28 -44.46 16.09
N LYS A 265 0.43 -44.55 17.12
CA LYS A 265 -0.70 -43.64 17.37
C LYS A 265 -0.29 -42.17 17.40
N GLU A 266 0.68 -41.80 18.23
CA GLU A 266 1.11 -40.39 18.38
C GLU A 266 1.73 -39.84 17.09
N LEU A 267 2.48 -40.67 16.36
CA LEU A 267 3.08 -40.29 15.07
C LEU A 267 2.01 -40.08 14.00
N LEU A 268 0.94 -40.90 14.01
CA LEU A 268 -0.22 -40.72 13.12
C LEU A 268 -0.99 -39.44 13.46
N ILE A 269 -1.16 -39.10 14.73
CA ILE A 269 -1.81 -37.85 15.14
C ILE A 269 -1.03 -36.65 14.59
N ASN A 270 0.29 -36.62 14.83
CA ASN A 270 1.15 -35.55 14.33
C ASN A 270 1.16 -35.49 12.80
N TYR A 271 1.21 -36.63 12.12
CA TYR A 271 1.13 -36.71 10.66
C TYR A 271 -0.13 -36.05 10.10
N VAL A 272 -1.29 -36.28 10.74
CA VAL A 272 -2.55 -35.66 10.32
C VAL A 272 -2.54 -34.16 10.62
N LEU A 273 -2.09 -33.73 11.80
CA LEU A 273 -2.05 -32.31 12.20
C LEU A 273 -1.06 -31.46 11.39
N GLU A 274 0.05 -32.06 10.94
CA GLU A 274 1.05 -31.37 10.10
C GLU A 274 0.57 -31.12 8.67
N GLY A 275 -0.47 -31.83 8.20
CA GLY A 275 -1.15 -31.57 6.94
C GLY A 275 -0.27 -31.70 5.68
N VAL A 276 0.75 -32.56 5.71
CA VAL A 276 1.84 -32.58 4.71
C VAL A 276 1.39 -33.10 3.33
N LYS A 277 0.22 -33.74 3.20
CA LYS A 277 -0.32 -34.23 1.91
C LYS A 277 -1.85 -34.14 1.87
N ASP A 278 -2.38 -33.70 0.74
CA ASP A 278 -3.84 -33.65 0.47
C ASP A 278 -4.48 -35.05 0.37
N ASP A 279 -3.65 -36.09 0.20
CA ASP A 279 -4.10 -37.47 0.13
C ASP A 279 -3.73 -38.22 1.41
N TYR A 280 -4.72 -38.38 2.29
CA TYR A 280 -4.64 -39.20 3.51
C TYR A 280 -4.66 -40.72 3.22
N ALA A 281 -4.15 -41.14 2.05
CA ALA A 281 -4.05 -42.54 1.63
C ALA A 281 -3.42 -43.46 2.68
N LEU A 282 -2.47 -42.96 3.47
CA LEU A 282 -1.86 -43.70 4.59
C LEU A 282 -2.91 -44.23 5.58
N LEU A 283 -3.94 -43.44 5.87
CA LEU A 283 -4.98 -43.78 6.83
C LEU A 283 -5.89 -44.90 6.32
N ASN A 284 -5.92 -45.15 5.01
CA ASN A 284 -6.69 -46.27 4.43
C ASN A 284 -6.05 -47.63 4.73
N LYS A 285 -4.78 -47.66 5.19
CA LYS A 285 -4.13 -48.89 5.67
C LYS A 285 -4.56 -49.30 7.08
N LEU A 286 -5.22 -48.40 7.83
CA LEU A 286 -5.71 -48.68 9.17
C LEU A 286 -7.05 -49.43 9.12
N LYS A 287 -7.33 -50.20 10.18
CA LYS A 287 -8.67 -50.75 10.38
C LYS A 287 -9.67 -49.61 10.55
N ILE A 288 -10.91 -49.83 10.13
CA ILE A 288 -11.99 -48.81 10.19
C ILE A 288 -12.14 -48.24 11.62
N ALA A 289 -12.10 -49.10 12.64
CA ALA A 289 -12.21 -48.69 14.05
C ALA A 289 -11.02 -47.82 14.51
N ASP A 290 -9.79 -48.20 14.16
CA ASP A 290 -8.58 -47.47 14.52
C ASP A 290 -8.50 -46.12 13.80
N LYS A 291 -8.89 -46.10 12.51
CA LYS A 291 -9.01 -44.87 11.72
C LYS A 291 -10.01 -43.91 12.36
N LYS A 292 -11.20 -44.41 12.73
CA LYS A 292 -12.22 -43.58 13.40
C LYS A 292 -11.71 -43.01 14.72
N ASN A 293 -11.10 -43.85 15.56
CA ASN A 293 -10.53 -43.45 16.85
C ASN A 293 -9.45 -42.36 16.68
N LEU A 294 -8.52 -42.55 15.73
CA LEU A 294 -7.50 -41.56 15.39
C LEU A 294 -8.11 -40.21 15.02
N LEU A 295 -9.10 -40.22 14.13
CA LEU A 295 -9.74 -39.00 13.63
C LEU A 295 -10.55 -38.28 14.72
N GLU A 296 -11.21 -39.01 15.62
CA GLU A 296 -11.86 -38.44 16.79
C GLU A 296 -10.84 -37.74 17.71
N ILE A 297 -9.67 -38.35 17.97
CA ILE A 297 -8.61 -37.72 18.76
C ILE A 297 -8.06 -36.46 18.09
N VAL A 298 -7.83 -36.51 16.78
CA VAL A 298 -7.40 -35.34 16.00
C VAL A 298 -8.42 -34.22 16.11
N TYR A 299 -9.71 -34.53 15.96
CA TYR A 299 -10.79 -33.57 16.12
C TYR A 299 -10.81 -32.96 17.53
N THR A 300 -10.68 -33.76 18.59
CA THR A 300 -10.58 -33.26 19.97
C THR A 300 -9.40 -32.31 20.14
N LYS A 301 -8.23 -32.62 19.57
CA LYS A 301 -7.07 -31.72 19.62
C LYS A 301 -7.29 -30.39 18.89
N ILE A 302 -8.02 -30.40 17.77
CA ILE A 302 -8.42 -29.18 17.06
C ILE A 302 -9.33 -28.32 17.94
N VAL A 303 -10.31 -28.94 18.59
CA VAL A 303 -11.23 -28.28 19.53
C VAL A 303 -10.47 -27.70 20.73
N GLU A 304 -9.47 -28.40 21.25
CA GLU A 304 -8.57 -27.95 22.32
C GLU A 304 -7.61 -26.81 21.89
N GLY A 305 -7.61 -26.43 20.61
CA GLY A 305 -6.88 -25.27 20.11
C GLY A 305 -5.46 -25.53 19.61
N VAL A 306 -5.11 -26.79 19.35
CA VAL A 306 -3.82 -27.13 18.71
C VAL A 306 -3.72 -26.44 17.34
N GLU A 307 -2.58 -25.81 17.06
CA GLU A 307 -2.33 -25.17 15.75
C GLU A 307 -2.17 -26.22 14.65
N VAL A 308 -2.78 -25.93 13.51
CA VAL A 308 -2.85 -26.85 12.37
C VAL A 308 -2.53 -26.07 11.10
N LYS A 309 -1.58 -26.57 10.30
CA LYS A 309 -1.12 -25.86 9.08
C LYS A 309 -2.15 -25.78 7.97
N ASN A 310 -3.03 -26.79 7.85
CA ASN A 310 -4.01 -26.87 6.78
C ASN A 310 -5.35 -27.37 7.32
N ILE A 311 -5.97 -26.53 8.16
CA ILE A 311 -7.20 -26.88 8.90
C ILE A 311 -8.36 -27.23 7.97
N LEU A 312 -8.49 -26.56 6.83
CA LEU A 312 -9.52 -26.79 5.81
C LEU A 312 -9.47 -28.21 5.25
N ASN A 313 -8.30 -28.67 4.81
CA ASN A 313 -8.17 -30.01 4.23
C ASN A 313 -8.38 -31.11 5.29
N ILE A 314 -7.95 -30.87 6.52
CA ILE A 314 -8.15 -31.81 7.64
C ILE A 314 -9.63 -31.90 8.00
N LEU A 315 -10.34 -30.78 8.17
CA LEU A 315 -11.77 -30.78 8.50
C LEU A 315 -12.63 -31.38 7.38
N ASN A 316 -12.31 -31.10 6.11
CA ASN A 316 -12.97 -31.75 4.98
C ASN A 316 -12.79 -33.27 5.02
N TYR A 317 -11.58 -33.75 5.31
CA TYR A 317 -11.34 -35.18 5.46
C TYR A 317 -12.07 -35.77 6.67
N LEU A 318 -12.06 -35.08 7.81
CA LEU A 318 -12.78 -35.50 9.02
C LEU A 318 -14.29 -35.62 8.75
N LYS A 319 -14.90 -34.65 8.05
CA LYS A 319 -16.35 -34.64 7.74
C LYS A 319 -16.80 -35.86 6.93
N THR A 320 -15.90 -36.45 6.15
CA THR A 320 -16.20 -37.69 5.38
C THR A 320 -16.11 -38.98 6.21
N ASN A 321 -15.50 -38.95 7.39
CA ASN A 321 -15.23 -40.15 8.20
C ASN A 321 -15.86 -40.13 9.60
N ILE A 322 -16.11 -38.94 10.18
CA ILE A 322 -16.70 -38.75 11.51
C ILE A 322 -17.73 -37.61 11.49
N THR A 323 -18.60 -37.59 12.49
CA THR A 323 -19.52 -36.46 12.71
C THR A 323 -18.76 -35.34 13.41
N ILE A 324 -18.82 -34.13 12.84
CA ILE A 324 -18.20 -32.92 13.39
C ILE A 324 -19.29 -32.04 14.01
N ASP A 325 -19.08 -31.60 15.25
CA ASP A 325 -19.92 -30.59 15.90
C ASP A 325 -19.27 -29.22 15.76
N PHE A 326 -19.65 -28.48 14.72
CA PHE A 326 -19.08 -27.17 14.42
C PHE A 326 -19.22 -26.16 15.57
N ASN A 327 -20.16 -26.35 16.51
CA ASN A 327 -20.32 -25.46 17.66
C ASN A 327 -19.17 -25.53 18.67
N GLN A 328 -18.36 -26.59 18.62
CA GLN A 328 -17.18 -26.75 19.49
C GLN A 328 -15.92 -26.13 18.88
N LEU A 329 -15.96 -25.71 17.62
CA LEU A 329 -14.83 -25.08 16.95
C LEU A 329 -14.68 -23.63 17.40
N ARG A 330 -13.43 -23.17 17.42
CA ARG A 330 -13.12 -21.77 17.74
C ARG A 330 -13.62 -20.81 16.64
N PRO A 331 -13.95 -19.56 16.97
CA PRO A 331 -14.46 -18.57 16.01
C PRO A 331 -13.57 -18.38 14.78
N GLU A 332 -12.25 -18.43 14.93
CA GLU A 332 -11.30 -18.22 13.82
C GLU A 332 -11.41 -19.33 12.76
N ILE A 333 -11.61 -20.57 13.20
CA ILE A 333 -11.80 -21.72 12.31
C ILE A 333 -13.15 -21.62 11.60
N LEU A 334 -14.21 -21.25 12.31
CA LEU A 334 -15.54 -21.05 11.71
C LEU A 334 -15.54 -19.94 10.66
N LEU A 335 -14.80 -18.87 10.90
CA LEU A 335 -14.60 -17.78 9.93
C LEU A 335 -13.88 -18.26 8.67
N GLU A 336 -12.78 -19.01 8.81
CA GLU A 336 -12.05 -19.59 7.67
C GLU A 336 -12.92 -20.56 6.85
N LEU A 337 -13.69 -21.43 7.52
CA LEU A 337 -14.61 -22.36 6.86
C LEU A 337 -15.73 -21.63 6.12
N TRP A 338 -16.26 -20.54 6.69
CA TRP A 338 -17.26 -19.70 6.03
C TRP A 338 -16.67 -19.03 4.78
N PHE A 339 -15.48 -18.42 4.88
CA PHE A 339 -14.80 -17.81 3.72
C PHE A 339 -14.53 -18.81 2.58
N ALA A 340 -14.33 -20.08 2.91
CA ALA A 340 -14.12 -21.15 1.94
C ALA A 340 -15.42 -21.76 1.37
N ASN A 341 -16.61 -21.34 1.85
CA ASN A 341 -17.91 -21.94 1.55
C ASN A 341 -18.03 -23.43 1.96
N ASN A 342 -17.40 -23.82 3.07
CA ASN A 342 -17.42 -25.20 3.58
C ASN A 342 -18.46 -25.46 4.69
N LEU A 343 -19.19 -24.43 5.10
CA LEU A 343 -20.30 -24.51 6.04
C LEU A 343 -21.64 -24.56 5.29
N ASP A 344 -22.55 -25.39 5.78
CA ASP A 344 -23.95 -25.48 5.34
C ASP A 344 -24.89 -24.56 6.12
N PHE A 345 -24.36 -23.83 7.10
CA PHE A 345 -25.06 -22.82 7.88
C PHE A 345 -24.22 -21.53 7.98
N PHE A 346 -24.87 -20.43 8.35
CA PHE A 346 -24.22 -19.14 8.57
C PHE A 346 -23.81 -18.99 10.05
N PRO A 347 -22.51 -18.86 10.37
CA PRO A 347 -22.04 -18.70 11.76
C PRO A 347 -22.25 -17.26 12.25
N ILE A 348 -23.52 -16.87 12.40
CA ILE A 348 -23.96 -15.48 12.62
C ILE A 348 -23.22 -14.76 13.74
N ASP A 349 -23.03 -15.38 14.90
CA ASP A 349 -22.37 -14.76 16.06
C ASP A 349 -20.89 -14.47 15.80
N VAL A 350 -20.20 -15.39 15.14
CA VAL A 350 -18.78 -15.26 14.80
C VAL A 350 -18.59 -14.09 13.83
N ILE A 351 -19.37 -14.08 12.74
CA ILE A 351 -19.28 -13.04 11.71
C ILE A 351 -19.68 -11.68 12.27
N TYR A 352 -20.76 -11.63 13.06
CA TYR A 352 -21.23 -10.40 13.69
C TYR A 352 -20.16 -9.77 14.60
N ASN A 353 -19.58 -10.55 15.51
CA ASN A 353 -18.55 -10.08 16.43
C ASN A 353 -17.28 -9.65 15.68
N TYR A 354 -16.86 -10.42 14.68
CA TYR A 354 -15.71 -10.09 13.84
C TYR A 354 -15.89 -8.74 13.13
N ILE A 355 -17.06 -8.51 12.51
CA ILE A 355 -17.36 -7.22 11.85
C ILE A 355 -17.28 -6.05 12.85
N LEU A 356 -17.83 -6.20 14.05
CA LEU A 356 -17.80 -5.15 15.07
C LEU A 356 -16.39 -4.85 15.59
N GLU A 357 -15.57 -5.87 15.79
CA GLU A 357 -14.17 -5.71 16.20
C GLU A 357 -13.39 -4.91 15.15
N TRP A 358 -13.53 -5.27 13.88
CA TRP A 358 -12.85 -4.57 12.77
C TRP A 358 -13.35 -3.14 12.59
N LYS A 359 -14.66 -2.89 12.75
CA LYS A 359 -15.23 -1.54 12.76
C LYS A 359 -14.67 -0.70 13.91
N HIS A 360 -14.54 -1.28 15.10
CA HIS A 360 -13.97 -0.60 16.26
C HIS A 360 -12.49 -0.26 16.03
N LEU A 361 -11.71 -1.18 15.46
CA LEU A 361 -10.31 -0.94 15.08
C LEU A 361 -10.17 0.18 14.04
N LEU A 362 -11.06 0.21 13.04
CA LEU A 362 -11.12 1.29 12.04
C LEU A 362 -11.35 2.66 12.69
N ASN A 363 -12.30 2.74 13.63
CA ASN A 363 -12.62 4.00 14.32
C ASN A 363 -11.49 4.48 15.27
N LYS A 364 -10.73 3.56 15.88
CA LYS A 364 -9.66 3.89 16.85
C LYS A 364 -8.39 4.44 16.18
N LYS A 365 -8.14 4.12 14.90
CA LYS A 365 -6.88 4.41 14.19
C LYS A 365 -6.96 5.48 13.10
N LEU A 366 -7.93 6.39 13.17
CA LEU A 366 -8.10 7.54 12.25
C LEU A 366 -6.93 8.57 12.22
N LEU A 367 -5.73 8.21 12.69
CA LEU A 367 -4.51 9.04 12.66
C LEU A 367 -3.40 8.47 11.75
N GLU A 368 -3.53 7.26 11.18
CA GLU A 368 -2.54 6.67 10.25
C GLU A 368 -3.23 6.17 8.96
N TYR A 369 -3.05 6.92 7.88
CA TYR A 369 -3.78 6.77 6.61
C TYR A 369 -3.67 5.35 6.00
N ASP A 370 -2.48 4.75 5.97
CA ASP A 370 -2.25 3.47 5.28
C ASP A 370 -2.89 2.25 5.96
N ILE A 371 -2.98 2.27 7.29
CA ILE A 371 -3.57 1.16 8.07
C ILE A 371 -5.10 1.16 7.92
N SER A 372 -5.72 2.33 7.79
CA SER A 372 -7.17 2.46 7.61
C SER A 372 -7.70 1.81 6.33
N VAL A 373 -6.90 1.83 5.26
CA VAL A 373 -7.25 1.23 3.96
C VAL A 373 -7.31 -0.29 4.05
N SER A 374 -6.35 -0.92 4.71
CA SER A 374 -6.31 -2.38 4.89
C SER A 374 -7.52 -2.90 5.70
N TYR A 375 -7.87 -2.23 6.80
CA TYR A 375 -9.05 -2.57 7.60
C TYR A 375 -10.36 -2.41 6.81
N LYS A 376 -10.45 -1.36 5.99
CA LYS A 376 -11.62 -1.13 5.12
C LYS A 376 -11.75 -2.23 4.06
N MET A 377 -10.64 -2.64 3.42
CA MET A 377 -10.65 -3.71 2.42
C MET A 377 -11.09 -5.05 2.99
N GLU A 378 -10.65 -5.41 4.19
CA GLU A 378 -11.10 -6.66 4.84
C GLU A 378 -12.59 -6.61 5.20
N LEU A 379 -13.09 -5.49 5.72
CA LEU A 379 -14.54 -5.31 5.94
C LEU A 379 -15.33 -5.42 4.63
N GLU A 380 -14.86 -4.81 3.55
CA GLU A 380 -15.50 -4.90 2.23
C GLU A 380 -15.49 -6.34 1.69
N LYS A 381 -14.40 -7.09 1.87
CA LYS A 381 -14.31 -8.50 1.49
C LYS A 381 -15.36 -9.37 2.18
N ILE A 382 -15.57 -9.16 3.49
CA ILE A 382 -16.64 -9.86 4.24
C ILE A 382 -17.99 -9.48 3.65
N ILE A 383 -18.24 -8.18 3.47
CA ILE A 383 -19.54 -7.68 3.00
C ILE A 383 -19.88 -8.22 1.61
N ILE A 384 -18.89 -8.30 0.71
CA ILE A 384 -19.06 -8.85 -0.64
C ILE A 384 -19.43 -10.34 -0.59
N ASN A 385 -18.86 -11.10 0.34
CA ASN A 385 -19.16 -12.53 0.48
C ASN A 385 -20.52 -12.83 1.12
N LEU A 386 -21.14 -11.87 1.82
CA LEU A 386 -22.46 -12.07 2.42
C LEU A 386 -23.55 -12.11 1.34
N SER A 387 -24.28 -13.23 1.30
CA SER A 387 -25.54 -13.37 0.58
C SER A 387 -26.61 -12.43 1.14
N GLU A 388 -27.67 -12.18 0.37
CA GLU A 388 -28.78 -11.33 0.83
C GLU A 388 -29.39 -11.85 2.15
N LYS A 389 -29.59 -13.18 2.27
CA LYS A 389 -30.13 -13.81 3.48
C LYS A 389 -29.23 -13.56 4.70
N GLU A 390 -27.92 -13.74 4.57
CA GLU A 390 -26.96 -13.54 5.67
C GLU A 390 -26.88 -12.07 6.11
N ARG A 391 -26.97 -11.12 5.17
CA ARG A 391 -27.06 -9.69 5.50
C ARG A 391 -28.30 -9.37 6.34
N ARG A 392 -29.44 -9.98 5.98
CA ARG A 392 -30.68 -9.84 6.76
C ARG A 392 -30.51 -10.40 8.16
N GLU A 393 -29.93 -11.60 8.29
CA GLU A 393 -29.66 -12.24 9.59
C GLU A 393 -28.75 -11.38 10.49
N LEU A 394 -27.63 -10.87 9.97
CA LEU A 394 -26.73 -9.97 10.72
C LEU A 394 -27.43 -8.69 11.18
N PHE A 395 -28.29 -8.13 10.33
CA PHE A 395 -29.06 -6.96 10.70
C PHE A 395 -30.04 -7.27 11.85
N TYR A 396 -30.83 -8.35 11.75
CA TYR A 396 -31.72 -8.75 12.84
C TYR A 396 -30.94 -9.00 14.13
N LYS A 397 -29.79 -9.67 14.04
CA LYS A 397 -28.89 -9.89 15.19
C LYS A 397 -28.50 -8.58 15.88
N SER A 398 -28.30 -7.50 15.12
CA SER A 398 -27.87 -6.21 15.65
C SER A 398 -28.88 -5.56 16.61
N HIS A 399 -30.17 -5.92 16.52
CA HIS A 399 -31.22 -5.30 17.33
C HIS A 399 -32.21 -6.30 17.96
N TYR A 400 -32.03 -7.61 17.76
CA TYR A 400 -32.99 -8.64 18.18
C TYR A 400 -33.23 -8.62 19.69
N GLN A 401 -32.14 -8.60 20.46
CA GLN A 401 -32.16 -8.62 21.93
C GLN A 401 -32.34 -7.22 22.55
N ILE A 402 -32.50 -6.18 21.73
CA ILE A 402 -32.61 -4.81 22.21
C ILE A 402 -34.09 -4.46 22.29
N ASP A 403 -34.60 -4.30 23.50
CA ASP A 403 -35.99 -3.90 23.72
C ASP A 403 -36.19 -2.41 23.37
N GLU A 404 -35.26 -1.56 23.78
CA GLU A 404 -35.30 -0.10 23.55
C GLU A 404 -33.89 0.46 23.28
N ILE A 405 -33.76 1.31 22.26
CA ILE A 405 -32.52 1.99 21.88
C ILE A 405 -32.50 3.40 22.49
N LYS A 406 -31.62 3.60 23.48
CA LYS A 406 -31.48 4.88 24.22
C LYS A 406 -30.23 5.68 23.88
N GLU A 407 -29.20 5.02 23.36
CA GLU A 407 -27.88 5.62 23.15
C GLU A 407 -27.40 5.50 21.70
N ILE A 408 -26.65 6.51 21.23
CA ILE A 408 -26.07 6.55 19.88
C ILE A 408 -25.03 5.41 19.70
N THR A 409 -24.32 5.05 20.75
CA THR A 409 -23.36 3.92 20.79
C THR A 409 -24.02 2.60 20.38
N THR A 410 -25.25 2.36 20.84
CA THR A 410 -26.06 1.19 20.49
C THR A 410 -26.64 1.29 19.07
N LEU A 411 -27.04 2.49 18.65
CA LEU A 411 -27.59 2.73 17.31
C LEU A 411 -26.54 2.58 16.18
N THR A 412 -25.31 2.99 16.44
CA THR A 412 -24.25 3.09 15.43
C THR A 412 -23.91 1.74 14.76
N PRO A 413 -23.80 0.60 15.48
CA PRO A 413 -23.72 -0.73 14.89
C PRO A 413 -24.90 -1.07 13.98
N ILE A 414 -26.13 -0.79 14.42
CA ILE A 414 -27.37 -1.10 13.70
C ILE A 414 -27.42 -0.38 12.36
N LEU A 415 -27.14 0.93 12.35
CA LEU A 415 -27.12 1.73 11.12
C LEU A 415 -26.06 1.25 10.14
N PHE A 416 -24.90 0.81 10.63
CA PHE A 416 -23.86 0.24 9.77
C PHE A 416 -24.35 -1.00 9.03
N PHE A 417 -25.06 -1.91 9.70
CA PHE A 417 -25.63 -3.08 9.02
C PHE A 417 -26.75 -2.70 8.07
N LYS A 418 -27.61 -1.74 8.44
CA LYS A 418 -28.66 -1.20 7.54
C LYS A 418 -28.05 -0.73 6.21
N ASP A 419 -26.99 0.06 6.27
CA ASP A 419 -26.38 0.68 5.08
C ASP A 419 -25.66 -0.33 4.17
N LYS A 420 -25.59 -1.62 4.56
CA LYS A 420 -25.06 -2.72 3.75
C LYS A 420 -26.14 -3.63 3.14
N ILE A 421 -27.42 -3.32 3.34
CA ILE A 421 -28.54 -4.07 2.76
C ILE A 421 -29.06 -3.36 1.51
N ASN A 422 -29.26 -4.10 0.41
CA ASN A 422 -29.55 -3.50 -0.90
C ASN A 422 -31.04 -3.27 -1.24
N PRO A 423 -32.01 -4.13 -0.87
CA PRO A 423 -33.41 -3.88 -1.26
C PRO A 423 -34.01 -2.71 -0.46
N GLU A 424 -34.50 -1.67 -1.15
CA GLU A 424 -35.15 -0.50 -0.51
C GLU A 424 -36.38 -0.87 0.32
N GLU A 425 -37.16 -1.86 -0.13
CA GLU A 425 -38.34 -2.35 0.59
C GLU A 425 -37.96 -2.90 1.96
N PHE A 426 -36.87 -3.68 2.02
CA PHE A 426 -36.31 -4.18 3.27
C PHE A 426 -35.90 -2.99 4.14
N GLN A 427 -35.07 -2.08 3.63
CA GLN A 427 -34.61 -0.91 4.39
C GLN A 427 -35.74 -0.11 5.06
N LYS A 428 -36.90 0.05 4.39
CA LYS A 428 -38.08 0.72 4.95
C LYS A 428 -38.68 -0.05 6.14
N GLU A 429 -38.97 -1.34 5.99
CA GLU A 429 -39.49 -2.19 7.07
C GLU A 429 -38.58 -2.15 8.32
N PHE A 430 -37.27 -2.13 8.12
CA PHE A 430 -36.31 -2.05 9.22
C PHE A 430 -36.23 -0.69 9.86
N LEU A 431 -36.23 0.39 9.07
CA LEU A 431 -36.27 1.74 9.64
C LEU A 431 -37.49 1.89 10.54
N THR A 432 -38.65 1.39 10.13
CA THR A 432 -39.86 1.35 10.99
C THR A 432 -39.61 0.57 12.28
N THR A 433 -38.98 -0.61 12.21
CA THR A 433 -38.66 -1.42 13.40
C THR A 433 -37.70 -0.69 14.36
N ILE A 434 -36.65 -0.06 13.83
CA ILE A 434 -35.67 0.68 14.63
C ILE A 434 -36.31 1.93 15.24
N LEU A 435 -37.13 2.67 14.49
CA LEU A 435 -37.87 3.83 14.99
C LEU A 435 -38.81 3.44 16.13
N ASN A 436 -39.52 2.32 16.01
CA ASN A 436 -40.40 1.81 17.05
C ASN A 436 -39.66 1.40 18.34
N LYS A 437 -38.44 0.86 18.20
CA LYS A 437 -37.57 0.52 19.34
C LYS A 437 -36.80 1.73 19.89
N SER A 438 -36.81 2.87 19.21
CA SER A 438 -35.98 4.01 19.58
C SER A 438 -36.67 4.90 20.62
N SER A 439 -35.90 5.37 21.60
CA SER A 439 -36.31 6.49 22.45
C SER A 439 -36.50 7.77 21.62
N GLU A 440 -37.23 8.76 22.16
CA GLU A 440 -37.50 10.03 21.47
C GLU A 440 -36.23 10.78 21.06
N PHE A 441 -35.19 10.76 21.91
CA PHE A 441 -33.88 11.31 21.55
C PHE A 441 -33.27 10.62 20.32
N ILE A 442 -33.34 9.29 20.26
CA ILE A 442 -32.80 8.52 19.14
C ILE A 442 -33.63 8.71 17.87
N LYS A 443 -34.95 8.84 17.97
CA LYS A 443 -35.81 9.22 16.82
C LYS A 443 -35.42 10.58 16.27
N MET A 444 -35.22 11.58 17.13
CA MET A 444 -34.70 12.90 16.73
C MET A 444 -33.32 12.78 16.08
N TYR A 445 -32.43 11.95 16.61
CA TYR A 445 -31.11 11.73 16.02
C TYR A 445 -31.22 11.12 14.61
N LEU A 446 -32.05 10.08 14.43
CA LEU A 446 -32.31 9.47 13.12
C LEU A 446 -32.91 10.47 12.11
N PHE A 447 -33.79 11.36 12.58
CA PHE A 447 -34.36 12.43 11.78
C PHE A 447 -33.29 13.41 11.27
N VAL A 448 -32.38 13.84 12.16
CA VAL A 448 -31.27 14.74 11.81
C VAL A 448 -30.26 14.08 10.88
N GLN A 449 -30.00 12.77 11.05
CA GLN A 449 -29.14 11.98 10.17
C GLN A 449 -29.80 11.62 8.82
N ASP A 450 -31.03 12.08 8.59
CA ASP A 450 -31.79 11.87 7.34
C ASP A 450 -32.20 10.42 7.06
N TYR A 451 -32.34 9.61 8.12
CA TYR A 451 -32.87 8.24 8.01
C TYR A 451 -34.40 8.20 8.05
N THR A 452 -35.06 9.29 8.51
CA THR A 452 -36.52 9.41 8.54
C THR A 452 -36.95 10.87 8.42
N ASP A 453 -38.15 11.08 7.87
CA ASP A 453 -38.87 12.37 7.89
C ASP A 453 -39.95 12.41 8.98
N GLU A 454 -40.22 11.28 9.64
CA GLU A 454 -41.18 11.18 10.73
C GLU A 454 -40.59 11.72 12.04
N LEU A 455 -41.29 12.67 12.66
CA LEU A 455 -40.89 13.25 13.93
C LEU A 455 -42.10 13.81 14.69
N ASP A 456 -42.23 13.47 15.98
CA ASP A 456 -43.06 14.24 16.90
C ASP A 456 -42.27 15.47 17.38
N TYR A 457 -42.57 16.64 16.79
CA TYR A 457 -41.88 17.88 17.10
C TYR A 457 -41.90 18.23 18.60
N ASN A 458 -43.04 18.05 19.28
CA ASN A 458 -43.21 18.48 20.66
C ASN A 458 -42.37 17.63 21.63
N ASN A 459 -42.18 16.35 21.32
CA ASN A 459 -41.29 15.47 22.09
C ASN A 459 -39.83 15.64 21.69
N ALA A 460 -39.54 15.94 20.42
CA ALA A 460 -38.17 16.10 19.94
C ALA A 460 -37.53 17.42 20.39
N VAL A 461 -38.29 18.52 20.44
CA VAL A 461 -37.76 19.86 20.68
C VAL A 461 -37.01 19.98 22.01
N ILE A 462 -37.45 19.26 23.05
CA ILE A 462 -36.78 19.26 24.37
C ILE A 462 -35.39 18.61 24.36
N TYR A 463 -35.09 17.79 23.34
CA TYR A 463 -33.79 17.12 23.22
C TYR A 463 -32.80 17.88 22.33
N THR A 464 -33.23 18.96 21.67
CA THR A 464 -32.38 19.74 20.76
C THR A 464 -31.14 20.33 21.45
N GLY A 465 -31.18 20.53 22.77
CA GLY A 465 -30.02 20.96 23.58
C GLY A 465 -28.89 19.93 23.67
N PHE A 466 -29.15 18.65 23.37
CA PHE A 466 -28.13 17.59 23.31
C PHE A 466 -27.46 17.43 21.94
N LEU A 467 -27.96 18.13 20.91
CA LEU A 467 -27.40 18.11 19.57
C LEU A 467 -26.16 19.02 19.47
N SER A 468 -25.23 18.68 18.58
CA SER A 468 -24.19 19.63 18.16
C SER A 468 -24.82 20.82 17.41
N SER A 469 -24.13 21.95 17.33
CA SER A 469 -24.66 23.12 16.60
C SER A 469 -24.95 22.81 15.13
N GLU A 470 -24.11 22.03 14.46
CA GLU A 470 -24.37 21.55 13.10
C GLU A 470 -25.68 20.75 13.02
N HIS A 471 -25.87 19.80 13.94
CA HIS A 471 -27.09 19.01 14.02
C HIS A 471 -28.33 19.85 14.38
N GLN A 472 -28.20 20.91 15.19
CA GLN A 472 -29.30 21.84 15.46
C GLN A 472 -29.71 22.61 14.19
N LYS A 473 -28.75 23.05 13.36
CA LYS A 473 -29.03 23.70 12.08
C LYS A 473 -29.77 22.76 11.13
N ILE A 474 -29.29 21.51 11.03
CA ILE A 474 -29.91 20.48 10.20
C ILE A 474 -31.34 20.18 10.68
N PHE A 475 -31.52 19.98 11.99
CA PHE A 475 -32.84 19.78 12.60
C PHE A 475 -33.80 20.92 12.20
N PHE A 476 -33.39 22.17 12.42
CA PHE A 476 -34.22 23.34 12.13
C PHE A 476 -34.59 23.44 10.64
N LYS A 477 -33.62 23.26 9.73
CA LYS A 477 -33.89 23.29 8.29
C LYS A 477 -34.82 22.17 7.84
N LYS A 478 -34.67 20.98 8.42
CA LYS A 478 -35.55 19.86 8.11
C LYS A 478 -36.98 20.08 8.60
N ILE A 479 -37.15 20.72 9.77
CA ILE A 479 -38.45 21.17 10.25
C ILE A 479 -39.10 22.16 9.26
N LEU A 480 -38.34 23.14 8.74
CA LEU A 480 -38.84 24.07 7.71
C LEU A 480 -39.27 23.33 6.42
N MET A 481 -38.58 22.27 6.05
CA MET A 481 -38.96 21.43 4.91
C MET A 481 -40.30 20.73 5.16
N LEU A 482 -40.52 20.20 6.36
CA LEU A 482 -41.80 19.61 6.75
C LEU A 482 -42.95 20.63 6.78
N ILE A 483 -42.68 21.87 7.19
CA ILE A 483 -43.65 22.97 7.11
C ILE A 483 -44.00 23.26 5.65
N THR A 484 -42.99 23.43 4.80
CA THR A 484 -43.16 23.74 3.38
C THR A 484 -43.93 22.65 2.62
N THR A 485 -43.71 21.39 2.98
CA THR A 485 -44.41 20.22 2.41
C THR A 485 -45.77 19.95 3.06
N ASN A 486 -46.22 20.80 3.97
CA ASN A 486 -47.47 20.67 4.74
C ASN A 486 -47.58 19.39 5.59
N VAL A 487 -46.45 18.75 5.92
CA VAL A 487 -46.39 17.58 6.81
C VAL A 487 -46.50 18.00 8.28
N LEU A 488 -45.94 19.17 8.62
CA LEU A 488 -45.92 19.71 9.98
C LEU A 488 -46.48 21.14 9.99
N ASN A 489 -47.35 21.44 10.96
CA ASN A 489 -47.90 22.78 11.13
C ASN A 489 -47.41 23.38 12.45
N VAL A 490 -46.26 24.07 12.40
CA VAL A 490 -45.66 24.78 13.54
C VAL A 490 -45.23 26.18 13.10
N GLY A 491 -45.39 27.17 13.98
CA GLY A 491 -45.03 28.56 13.69
C GLY A 491 -43.71 28.99 14.32
N LEU A 492 -43.31 30.25 14.10
CA LEU A 492 -42.09 30.81 14.72
C LEU A 492 -42.11 30.68 16.26
N ASP A 493 -43.25 30.86 16.89
CA ASP A 493 -43.37 30.81 18.36
C ASP A 493 -43.11 29.39 18.91
N ASP A 494 -43.40 28.36 18.11
CA ASP A 494 -43.02 26.98 18.43
C ASP A 494 -41.53 26.74 18.20
N LEU A 495 -40.96 27.29 17.12
CA LEU A 495 -39.53 27.16 16.80
C LEU A 495 -38.63 27.89 17.80
N LEU A 496 -39.13 28.94 18.45
CA LEU A 496 -38.46 29.60 19.57
C LEU A 496 -38.33 28.70 20.82
N LYS A 497 -39.04 27.56 20.88
CA LYS A 497 -38.88 26.55 21.95
C LYS A 497 -37.67 25.65 21.73
N ILE A 498 -37.05 25.67 20.55
CA ILE A 498 -35.81 24.92 20.29
C ILE A 498 -34.78 25.37 21.32
N ILE A 499 -34.27 24.42 22.10
CA ILE A 499 -33.25 24.67 23.11
C ILE A 499 -31.95 24.88 22.36
N THR A 500 -31.71 26.13 21.96
CA THR A 500 -30.42 26.56 21.43
C THR A 500 -29.45 26.79 22.58
N PHE A 501 -28.15 26.61 22.35
CA PHE A 501 -27.14 26.90 23.37
C PHE A 501 -27.31 28.30 23.95
N ASP A 502 -27.60 28.42 25.24
CA ASP A 502 -27.49 29.69 25.96
C ASP A 502 -26.13 29.77 26.68
N TYR A 503 -25.77 30.96 27.18
CA TYR A 503 -24.48 31.16 27.84
C TYR A 503 -24.43 30.59 29.28
N GLN A 504 -25.55 30.58 30.02
CA GLN A 504 -25.55 30.23 31.45
C GLN A 504 -25.45 28.72 31.67
N ASP A 505 -26.05 27.91 30.79
CA ASP A 505 -26.04 26.44 30.86
C ASP A 505 -24.70 25.81 30.42
N ASN A 506 -23.79 26.62 29.84
CA ASN A 506 -22.68 26.12 29.01
C ASN A 506 -21.26 26.18 29.64
N VAL A 507 -21.11 26.77 30.84
CA VAL A 507 -19.81 26.71 31.54
C VAL A 507 -19.38 25.26 31.81
N TYR A 508 -20.34 24.34 31.93
CA TYR A 508 -20.12 22.91 32.09
C TYR A 508 -19.74 22.18 30.79
N ALA A 509 -20.38 22.47 29.64
CA ALA A 509 -20.10 21.75 28.38
C ALA A 509 -18.72 22.08 27.79
N LYS A 510 -18.25 23.32 27.97
CA LYS A 510 -16.91 23.77 27.58
C LYS A 510 -15.78 22.99 28.26
N SER A 511 -16.05 22.40 29.43
CA SER A 511 -15.08 21.58 30.20
C SER A 511 -14.88 20.16 29.64
N ILE A 512 -15.75 19.70 28.73
CA ILE A 512 -15.78 18.31 28.26
C ILE A 512 -15.09 18.16 26.89
N ASN A 513 -15.38 19.04 25.91
CA ASN A 513 -14.96 18.83 24.51
C ASN A 513 -14.02 19.90 23.93
N GLY A 514 -13.78 21.03 24.61
CA GLY A 514 -12.83 22.08 24.16
C GLY A 514 -13.19 22.81 22.85
N VAL A 515 -14.32 22.49 22.20
CA VAL A 515 -14.80 23.17 20.98
C VAL A 515 -15.54 24.46 21.34
N GLY A 516 -15.32 25.52 20.57
CA GLY A 516 -16.06 26.79 20.68
C GLY A 516 -17.56 26.58 20.48
N LEU A 517 -18.36 27.41 21.14
CA LEU A 517 -19.82 27.36 21.02
C LEU A 517 -20.24 27.94 19.66
N ASP A 518 -21.40 27.53 19.13
CA ASP A 518 -21.94 28.09 17.88
C ASP A 518 -23.41 28.44 18.08
N PHE A 519 -23.62 29.75 18.24
CA PHE A 519 -24.89 30.41 18.52
C PHE A 519 -25.62 30.86 17.24
N THR A 520 -25.21 30.39 16.07
CA THR A 520 -25.80 30.80 14.78
C THR A 520 -27.32 30.64 14.80
N LEU A 521 -27.85 29.48 15.20
CA LEU A 521 -29.29 29.24 15.17
C LEU A 521 -30.04 30.21 16.10
N SER A 522 -29.52 30.49 17.30
CA SER A 522 -30.08 31.48 18.23
C SER A 522 -30.13 32.87 17.61
N VAL A 523 -29.06 33.26 16.90
CA VAL A 523 -29.00 34.54 16.16
C VAL A 523 -30.05 34.57 15.05
N ILE A 524 -30.20 33.50 14.26
CA ILE A 524 -31.20 33.40 13.18
C ILE A 524 -32.62 33.50 13.72
N LEU A 525 -32.96 32.73 14.76
CA LEU A 525 -34.27 32.78 15.40
C LEU A 525 -34.58 34.18 15.97
N LYS A 526 -33.58 34.84 16.56
CA LYS A 526 -33.73 36.21 17.06
C LYS A 526 -33.95 37.22 15.93
N ILE A 527 -33.20 37.12 14.82
CA ILE A 527 -33.40 37.98 13.64
C ILE A 527 -34.81 37.78 13.07
N ALA A 528 -35.27 36.53 12.93
CA ALA A 528 -36.61 36.23 12.44
C ALA A 528 -37.70 36.82 13.36
N SER A 529 -37.52 36.69 14.69
CA SER A 529 -38.42 37.29 15.68
C SER A 529 -38.46 38.82 15.62
N ASP A 530 -37.32 39.48 15.45
CA ASP A 530 -37.25 40.94 15.38
C ASP A 530 -37.86 41.47 14.07
N LEU A 531 -37.66 40.77 12.95
CA LEU A 531 -38.30 41.09 11.66
C LEU A 531 -39.82 40.89 11.70
N LYS A 532 -40.32 39.82 12.33
CA LYS A 532 -41.77 39.60 12.56
C LYS A 532 -42.43 40.77 13.31
N ASN A 533 -41.69 41.42 14.20
CA ASN A 533 -42.17 42.55 15.01
C ASN A 533 -41.89 43.93 14.39
N ASP A 534 -41.52 44.00 13.09
CA ASP A 534 -41.13 45.24 12.38
C ASP A 534 -40.07 46.08 13.13
N THR A 535 -39.22 45.42 13.92
CA THR A 535 -38.14 46.09 14.62
C THR A 535 -37.04 46.39 13.63
N ILE A 536 -36.70 47.68 13.45
CA ILE A 536 -35.64 48.10 12.51
C ILE A 536 -34.31 47.48 12.95
N THR A 537 -33.90 46.40 12.28
CA THR A 537 -32.60 45.76 12.44
C THR A 537 -31.53 46.58 11.71
N ASN A 538 -31.25 47.77 12.25
CA ASN A 538 -30.12 48.56 11.81
C ASN A 538 -28.80 47.86 12.20
N GLN A 539 -27.66 48.33 11.67
CA GLN A 539 -26.36 47.71 11.94
C GLN A 539 -26.06 47.59 13.45
N GLN A 540 -26.44 48.57 14.26
CA GLN A 540 -26.19 48.55 15.69
C GLN A 540 -27.02 47.48 16.40
N THR A 541 -28.33 47.40 16.12
CA THR A 541 -29.22 46.38 16.67
C THR A 541 -28.72 44.97 16.34
N MET A 542 -28.24 44.75 15.11
CA MET A 542 -27.65 43.46 14.70
C MET A 542 -26.37 43.11 15.46
N PHE A 543 -25.45 44.06 15.63
CA PHE A 543 -24.27 43.85 16.46
C PHE A 543 -24.64 43.62 17.93
N GLU A 544 -25.71 44.25 18.43
CA GLU A 544 -26.21 44.05 19.79
C GLU A 544 -26.86 42.67 19.97
N ILE A 545 -27.66 42.18 19.01
CA ILE A 545 -28.20 40.81 19.00
C ILE A 545 -27.05 39.82 19.13
N ILE A 546 -26.03 39.96 18.29
CA ILE A 546 -24.86 39.08 18.27
C ILE A 546 -24.06 39.20 19.57
N ALA A 547 -23.82 40.43 20.06
CA ALA A 547 -23.12 40.68 21.32
C ALA A 547 -23.89 40.31 22.59
N ASN A 548 -25.20 40.11 22.49
CA ASN A 548 -26.02 39.58 23.58
C ASN A 548 -25.96 38.05 23.64
N GLN A 549 -25.78 37.39 22.50
CA GLN A 549 -25.64 35.92 22.42
C GLN A 549 -24.21 35.46 22.72
N ILE A 550 -23.21 36.34 22.57
CA ILE A 550 -21.79 35.98 22.70
C ILE A 550 -21.14 36.78 23.83
N LYS A 551 -20.53 36.11 24.80
CA LYS A 551 -19.75 36.80 25.84
C LYS A 551 -18.30 36.99 25.45
N THR A 552 -17.64 35.96 24.90
CA THR A 552 -16.26 36.07 24.39
C THR A 552 -16.23 35.69 22.91
N PRO A 553 -15.50 36.40 22.04
CA PRO A 553 -15.44 36.04 20.61
C PRO A 553 -14.86 34.66 20.30
N GLN A 554 -14.25 33.97 21.27
CA GLN A 554 -13.83 32.58 21.14
C GLN A 554 -15.01 31.58 21.27
N ASP A 555 -16.16 32.05 21.79
CA ASP A 555 -17.39 31.27 21.91
C ASP A 555 -18.23 31.32 20.62
N LEU A 556 -17.75 31.94 19.54
CA LEU A 556 -18.34 31.88 18.20
C LEU A 556 -17.24 32.09 17.17
N LEU A 557 -16.96 31.10 16.31
CA LEU A 557 -15.95 31.23 15.26
C LEU A 557 -16.51 31.98 14.02
N GLU A 558 -17.77 31.72 13.65
CA GLU A 558 -18.44 32.32 12.49
C GLU A 558 -19.97 32.15 12.58
N ILE A 559 -20.76 33.12 12.12
CA ILE A 559 -22.20 32.94 11.86
C ILE A 559 -22.37 32.44 10.42
N ASN A 560 -22.84 31.21 10.21
CA ASN A 560 -22.88 30.60 8.88
C ASN A 560 -24.07 29.65 8.67
N GLY A 561 -24.14 28.96 7.54
CA GLY A 561 -25.11 27.90 7.31
C GLY A 561 -26.55 28.35 7.00
N PHE A 562 -26.88 29.64 7.07
CA PHE A 562 -28.21 30.17 6.71
C PHE A 562 -28.13 31.31 5.67
N PHE A 563 -27.08 31.35 4.86
CA PHE A 563 -26.88 32.43 3.88
C PHE A 563 -26.30 31.87 2.59
N SER A 564 -26.74 32.39 1.43
CA SER A 564 -26.20 31.98 0.14
C SER A 564 -24.73 32.39 0.01
N GLU A 565 -23.86 31.44 -0.28
CA GLU A 565 -22.44 31.70 -0.50
C GLU A 565 -22.22 32.56 -1.75
N CYS A 566 -21.16 33.38 -1.72
CA CYS A 566 -20.75 34.12 -2.90
C CYS A 566 -19.93 33.22 -3.84
N THR A 567 -20.53 32.88 -4.98
CA THR A 567 -19.87 32.11 -6.06
C THR A 567 -19.01 32.96 -7.00
N GLY A 568 -18.90 34.27 -6.73
CA GLY A 568 -18.11 35.21 -7.53
C GLY A 568 -18.95 36.31 -8.18
N ARG A 569 -18.28 37.32 -8.72
CA ARG A 569 -18.94 38.52 -9.27
C ARG A 569 -19.38 38.30 -10.72
N THR A 570 -20.58 38.79 -11.04
CA THR A 570 -21.01 38.98 -12.43
C THR A 570 -20.60 40.38 -12.89
N LYS A 571 -19.81 40.45 -13.95
CA LYS A 571 -19.28 41.68 -14.57
C LYS A 571 -19.85 41.86 -15.98
N THR A 572 -19.66 43.03 -16.57
CA THR A 572 -19.97 43.31 -17.97
C THR A 572 -18.76 43.00 -18.86
N GLU A 573 -19.01 42.49 -20.06
CA GLU A 573 -18.03 42.28 -21.13
C GLU A 573 -18.51 43.01 -22.38
N SER A 574 -17.63 43.81 -22.99
CA SER A 574 -17.90 44.52 -24.25
C SER A 574 -17.77 43.56 -25.43
N ILE A 575 -18.82 43.46 -26.24
CA ILE A 575 -18.87 42.70 -27.47
C ILE A 575 -18.83 43.69 -28.62
N ILE A 576 -17.80 43.59 -29.47
CA ILE A 576 -17.63 44.46 -30.64
C ILE A 576 -18.22 43.74 -31.85
N HIS A 577 -19.20 44.37 -32.50
CA HIS A 577 -19.78 43.93 -33.76
C HIS A 577 -19.16 44.72 -34.91
N GLY A 578 -18.71 44.03 -35.97
CA GLY A 578 -18.13 44.64 -37.18
C GLY A 578 -16.59 44.70 -37.21
N LYS A 579 -16.03 45.23 -38.30
CA LYS A 579 -14.58 45.49 -38.49
C LYS A 579 -14.39 46.88 -39.12
N GLY A 580 -13.46 47.69 -38.60
CA GLY A 580 -13.16 49.03 -39.13
C GLY A 580 -13.91 50.15 -38.39
N GLU A 581 -14.32 51.20 -39.09
CA GLU A 581 -14.98 52.39 -38.52
C GLU A 581 -16.46 52.16 -38.13
N ASP A 582 -17.11 51.09 -38.63
CA ASP A 582 -18.48 50.70 -38.29
C ASP A 582 -18.59 49.78 -37.05
N GLN A 583 -17.72 49.97 -36.04
CA GLN A 583 -17.76 49.16 -34.82
C GLN A 583 -18.93 49.56 -33.91
N GLN A 584 -19.87 48.64 -33.72
CA GLN A 584 -20.94 48.77 -32.73
C GLN A 584 -20.58 47.98 -31.47
N ILE A 585 -20.53 48.65 -30.31
CA ILE A 585 -20.24 48.01 -29.03
C ILE A 585 -21.57 47.68 -28.32
N SER A 586 -21.79 46.41 -28.00
CA SER A 586 -22.83 45.96 -27.07
C SER A 586 -22.20 45.40 -25.80
N TYR A 587 -22.99 45.22 -24.75
CA TYR A 587 -22.52 44.65 -23.49
C TYR A 587 -23.29 43.39 -23.14
N ALA A 588 -22.62 42.41 -22.54
CA ALA A 588 -23.23 41.21 -21.96
C ALA A 588 -22.73 41.00 -20.54
N THR A 589 -23.53 40.34 -19.70
CA THR A 589 -23.11 39.94 -18.36
C THR A 589 -22.33 38.63 -18.42
N LYS A 590 -21.33 38.51 -17.55
CA LYS A 590 -20.46 37.33 -17.43
C LYS A 590 -20.14 37.06 -15.97
N LYS A 591 -20.49 35.86 -15.50
CA LYS A 591 -20.08 35.36 -14.20
C LYS A 591 -18.58 35.12 -14.19
N THR A 592 -17.92 35.53 -13.10
CA THR A 592 -16.48 35.31 -12.89
C THR A 592 -16.26 34.64 -11.56
N ASP A 593 -15.20 33.84 -11.45
CA ASP A 593 -14.78 33.21 -10.17
C ASP A 593 -14.16 34.21 -9.18
N TYR A 594 -14.10 35.50 -9.57
CA TYR A 594 -13.56 36.55 -8.72
C TYR A 594 -14.54 36.84 -7.57
N LYS A 595 -14.23 36.31 -6.38
CA LYS A 595 -14.99 36.56 -5.16
C LYS A 595 -14.70 37.95 -4.57
N PRO A 596 -15.69 38.61 -3.93
CA PRO A 596 -15.45 39.79 -3.11
C PRO A 596 -14.45 39.46 -2.01
N ARG A 597 -13.58 40.41 -1.69
CA ARG A 597 -12.50 40.21 -0.70
C ARG A 597 -13.00 39.89 0.72
N PHE A 598 -14.18 40.38 1.09
CA PHE A 598 -14.67 40.35 2.47
C PHE A 598 -16.09 39.83 2.63
N SER A 599 -16.66 39.25 1.56
CA SER A 599 -18.03 38.73 1.58
C SER A 599 -17.96 37.23 1.34
N SER A 600 -18.15 36.45 2.41
CA SER A 600 -18.36 34.99 2.32
C SER A 600 -19.74 34.70 1.73
N PHE A 601 -20.74 35.50 2.13
CA PHE A 601 -22.12 35.39 1.66
C PHE A 601 -22.48 36.51 0.69
N CYS A 602 -23.49 36.29 -0.15
CA CYS A 602 -23.96 37.27 -1.12
C CYS A 602 -24.72 38.43 -0.44
N ASP A 603 -24.04 39.53 -0.18
CA ASP A 603 -24.59 40.75 0.45
C ASP A 603 -24.97 41.86 -0.55
N GLY A 604 -25.07 41.54 -1.84
CA GLY A 604 -25.35 42.50 -2.89
C GLY A 604 -26.62 43.31 -2.61
N ARG A 605 -26.50 44.64 -2.59
CA ARG A 605 -27.61 45.57 -2.32
C ARG A 605 -28.11 46.22 -3.58
N LYS A 606 -29.40 46.11 -3.89
CA LYS A 606 -29.91 46.65 -5.17
C LYS A 606 -29.65 48.16 -5.24
N ALA A 607 -29.07 48.63 -6.35
CA ALA A 607 -28.85 50.07 -6.55
C ALA A 607 -30.18 50.73 -6.88
N LEU A 608 -30.70 51.58 -5.99
CA LEU A 608 -32.00 52.24 -6.15
C LEU A 608 -31.86 53.76 -6.04
N HIS A 609 -32.66 54.48 -6.82
CA HIS A 609 -32.73 55.93 -6.78
C HIS A 609 -33.46 56.37 -5.51
N LYS A 610 -32.84 57.28 -4.75
CA LYS A 610 -33.29 57.60 -3.36
C LYS A 610 -34.69 58.19 -3.25
N ILE A 611 -35.19 58.83 -4.31
CA ILE A 611 -36.48 59.54 -4.29
C ILE A 611 -37.57 58.67 -4.94
N THR A 612 -37.25 58.05 -6.08
CA THR A 612 -38.23 57.30 -6.87
C THR A 612 -38.31 55.82 -6.49
N GLY A 613 -37.29 55.29 -5.82
CA GLY A 613 -37.20 53.87 -5.47
C GLY A 613 -36.90 52.96 -6.67
N GLU A 614 -36.73 53.50 -7.87
CA GLU A 614 -36.48 52.74 -9.09
C GLU A 614 -35.02 52.27 -9.19
N PRO A 615 -34.75 51.14 -9.87
CA PRO A 615 -33.40 50.66 -10.14
C PRO A 615 -32.53 51.69 -10.85
N VAL A 616 -31.30 51.87 -10.35
CA VAL A 616 -30.28 52.68 -11.00
C VAL A 616 -29.59 51.82 -12.05
N LEU A 617 -29.51 52.33 -13.28
CA LEU A 617 -28.82 51.68 -14.39
C LEU A 617 -27.34 52.11 -14.42
N SER A 618 -26.46 51.20 -14.85
CA SER A 618 -25.05 51.51 -15.04
C SER A 618 -24.86 52.52 -16.18
N THR A 619 -23.88 53.42 -16.04
CA THR A 619 -23.68 54.54 -16.96
C THR A 619 -23.25 54.13 -18.38
N GLN A 620 -22.59 52.99 -18.55
CA GLN A 620 -22.08 52.55 -19.86
C GLN A 620 -22.93 51.44 -20.48
N GLU A 621 -23.34 50.47 -19.66
CA GLU A 621 -23.98 49.23 -20.12
C GLU A 621 -25.51 49.24 -19.94
N ASN A 622 -26.04 50.25 -19.24
CA ASN A 622 -27.47 50.44 -18.98
C ASN A 622 -28.14 49.24 -18.29
N PHE A 623 -27.40 48.52 -17.44
CA PHE A 623 -27.91 47.37 -16.67
C PHE A 623 -28.20 47.75 -15.22
N GLU A 624 -29.22 47.13 -14.65
CA GLU A 624 -29.41 47.13 -13.20
C GLU A 624 -28.23 46.41 -12.51
N PHE A 625 -27.90 46.84 -11.30
CA PHE A 625 -26.78 46.25 -10.56
C PHE A 625 -26.98 46.32 -9.04
N TRP A 626 -26.18 45.52 -8.35
CA TRP A 626 -26.13 45.44 -6.90
C TRP A 626 -24.77 45.91 -6.40
N TRP A 627 -24.77 46.72 -5.34
CA TRP A 627 -23.57 47.11 -4.62
C TRP A 627 -23.12 45.98 -3.71
N CYS A 628 -21.95 45.40 -3.98
CA CYS A 628 -21.27 44.46 -3.11
C CYS A 628 -19.83 44.96 -2.89
N GLU A 629 -19.41 45.20 -1.64
CA GLU A 629 -18.10 45.80 -1.31
C GLU A 629 -17.77 47.07 -2.15
N ASN A 630 -18.74 47.98 -2.29
CA ASN A 630 -18.66 49.21 -3.08
C ASN A 630 -18.32 49.04 -4.57
N THR A 631 -18.52 47.84 -5.13
CA THR A 631 -18.32 47.54 -6.55
C THR A 631 -19.61 46.96 -7.13
N PRO A 632 -20.01 47.33 -8.36
CA PRO A 632 -21.20 46.77 -8.99
C PRO A 632 -21.04 45.26 -9.23
N CYS A 633 -22.14 44.53 -9.03
CA CYS A 633 -22.33 43.14 -9.41
C CYS A 633 -23.65 43.06 -10.17
N PHE A 634 -23.65 42.53 -11.38
CA PHE A 634 -24.82 42.59 -12.26
C PHE A 634 -25.81 41.43 -12.06
N GLU A 635 -25.50 40.53 -11.12
CA GLU A 635 -26.35 39.40 -10.74
C GLU A 635 -25.99 38.98 -9.30
N ILE A 636 -26.98 38.60 -8.51
CA ILE A 636 -26.80 38.12 -7.13
C ILE A 636 -26.71 36.58 -7.11
N CYS A 637 -26.13 36.03 -6.04
CA CYS A 637 -26.02 34.57 -5.85
C CYS A 637 -27.15 34.01 -4.97
N ARG A 638 -28.11 34.86 -4.57
CA ARG A 638 -29.24 34.46 -3.73
C ARG A 638 -30.31 33.85 -4.61
N THR A 639 -30.73 32.65 -4.28
CA THR A 639 -31.77 31.89 -4.96
C THR A 639 -32.69 31.29 -3.92
N GLN A 640 -33.99 31.30 -4.20
CA GLN A 640 -34.96 30.62 -3.36
C GLN A 640 -34.78 29.11 -3.51
N ASN A 641 -34.73 28.40 -2.40
CA ASN A 641 -34.49 26.97 -2.38
C ASN A 641 -35.82 26.20 -2.40
N THR A 642 -35.81 25.05 -3.09
CA THR A 642 -36.96 24.13 -3.09
C THR A 642 -36.86 23.13 -1.93
N PRO A 643 -37.96 22.46 -1.54
CA PRO A 643 -37.95 21.44 -0.49
C PRO A 643 -36.93 20.31 -0.70
N GLU A 644 -36.59 19.97 -1.95
CA GLU A 644 -35.58 18.96 -2.27
C GLU A 644 -34.17 19.39 -1.84
N ASN A 645 -33.92 20.70 -1.78
CA ASN A 645 -32.63 21.31 -1.40
C ASN A 645 -32.70 21.96 0.00
N TRP A 646 -33.54 21.43 0.90
CA TRP A 646 -33.78 22.01 2.22
C TRP A 646 -32.52 22.22 3.07
N ARG A 647 -31.48 21.42 2.85
CA ARG A 647 -30.19 21.56 3.52
C ARG A 647 -29.51 22.90 3.23
N ASP A 648 -29.87 23.53 2.12
CA ASP A 648 -29.33 24.83 1.68
C ASP A 648 -30.24 26.00 2.06
N TYR A 649 -31.34 25.76 2.79
CA TYR A 649 -32.23 26.81 3.27
C TYR A 649 -31.47 27.94 3.97
N THR A 650 -31.79 29.15 3.55
CA THR A 650 -31.21 30.41 3.99
C THR A 650 -32.17 31.15 4.91
N LEU A 651 -31.72 32.25 5.51
CA LEU A 651 -32.57 33.16 6.26
C LEU A 651 -33.74 33.70 5.41
N GLU A 652 -33.55 33.87 4.09
CA GLU A 652 -34.65 34.27 3.21
C GLU A 652 -35.72 33.17 3.17
N ASP A 653 -35.31 31.91 2.99
CA ASP A 653 -36.22 30.77 3.03
C ASP A 653 -36.91 30.64 4.40
N VAL A 654 -36.20 30.85 5.51
CA VAL A 654 -36.78 30.85 6.86
C VAL A 654 -37.93 31.86 6.97
N LEU A 655 -37.70 33.10 6.52
CA LEU A 655 -38.70 34.16 6.60
C LEU A 655 -39.90 33.87 5.69
N THR A 656 -39.66 33.40 4.47
CA THR A 656 -40.72 33.06 3.52
C THR A 656 -41.55 31.86 3.96
N ILE A 657 -40.92 30.78 4.44
CA ILE A 657 -41.61 29.55 4.89
C ILE A 657 -42.47 29.83 6.12
N LEU A 658 -42.01 30.69 7.03
CA LEU A 658 -42.75 31.05 8.24
C LEU A 658 -43.73 32.23 8.04
N ASP A 659 -43.91 32.67 6.80
CA ASP A 659 -44.78 33.79 6.41
C ASP A 659 -44.50 35.07 7.21
N ILE A 660 -43.21 35.34 7.47
CA ILE A 660 -42.75 36.52 8.21
C ILE A 660 -42.54 37.65 7.20
N PRO A 661 -43.31 38.75 7.27
CA PRO A 661 -43.12 39.88 6.37
C PRO A 661 -41.77 40.54 6.64
N PHE A 662 -41.01 40.80 5.58
CA PHE A 662 -39.74 41.53 5.69
C PHE A 662 -39.53 42.49 4.52
N ASN A 663 -38.77 43.55 4.76
CA ASN A 663 -38.35 44.47 3.72
C ASN A 663 -37.03 44.01 3.08
N GLN A 664 -36.98 43.90 1.74
CA GLN A 664 -35.79 43.43 1.03
C GLN A 664 -34.53 44.25 1.33
N GLN A 665 -34.64 45.58 1.47
CA GLN A 665 -33.48 46.43 1.78
C GLN A 665 -32.97 46.18 3.20
N GLN A 666 -33.86 45.92 4.16
CA GLN A 666 -33.48 45.56 5.53
C GLN A 666 -32.78 44.19 5.56
N TYR A 667 -33.29 43.20 4.82
CA TYR A 667 -32.65 41.90 4.68
C TYR A 667 -31.23 42.01 4.07
N GLU A 668 -31.07 42.78 2.99
CA GLU A 668 -29.76 43.07 2.38
C GLU A 668 -28.80 43.82 3.34
N ILE A 669 -29.34 44.59 4.29
CA ILE A 669 -28.54 45.21 5.36
C ILE A 669 -28.03 44.14 6.33
N VAL A 670 -28.89 43.22 6.76
CA VAL A 670 -28.55 42.11 7.67
C VAL A 670 -27.39 41.29 7.09
N LEU A 671 -27.47 40.87 5.83
CA LEU A 671 -26.42 40.07 5.18
C LEU A 671 -25.05 40.77 5.19
N GLY A 672 -25.02 42.07 4.86
CA GLY A 672 -23.79 42.85 4.90
C GLY A 672 -23.25 43.06 6.33
N VAL A 673 -24.11 43.04 7.35
CA VAL A 673 -23.66 43.07 8.76
C VAL A 673 -23.06 41.74 9.16
N ILE A 674 -23.66 40.61 8.79
CA ILE A 674 -23.14 39.27 9.10
C ILE A 674 -21.74 39.07 8.51
N ASN A 675 -21.54 39.35 7.21
CA ASN A 675 -20.21 39.30 6.59
C ASN A 675 -19.17 40.14 7.35
N LYS A 676 -19.59 41.33 7.81
CA LYS A 676 -18.74 42.25 8.57
C LYS A 676 -18.46 41.77 9.99
N VAL A 677 -19.43 41.15 10.65
CA VAL A 677 -19.26 40.54 11.99
C VAL A 677 -18.26 39.41 11.90
N ASN A 678 -18.47 38.44 11.01
CA ASN A 678 -17.58 37.28 10.84
C ASN A 678 -16.14 37.71 10.61
N ARG A 679 -15.95 38.79 9.84
CA ARG A 679 -14.64 39.38 9.60
C ARG A 679 -13.98 39.96 10.86
N PHE A 680 -14.72 40.68 11.71
CA PHE A 680 -14.14 41.38 12.86
C PHE A 680 -14.22 40.60 14.17
N LEU A 681 -14.88 39.45 14.18
CA LEU A 681 -15.24 38.70 15.39
C LEU A 681 -14.05 38.51 16.32
N GLU A 682 -12.92 38.01 15.81
CA GLU A 682 -11.69 37.79 16.59
C GLU A 682 -11.10 39.08 17.22
N HIS A 683 -11.32 40.23 16.58
CA HIS A 683 -10.87 41.53 17.05
C HIS A 683 -11.89 42.21 17.98
N LEU A 684 -13.15 41.75 18.03
CA LEU A 684 -14.20 42.30 18.87
C LEU A 684 -14.10 41.87 20.35
N LYS A 685 -12.93 41.49 20.87
CA LYS A 685 -12.73 41.18 22.30
C LYS A 685 -12.08 42.34 23.05
N CYS A 686 -12.54 42.66 24.25
CA CYS A 686 -11.80 43.56 25.15
C CYS A 686 -10.53 42.89 25.65
N LYS A 687 -9.37 43.56 25.55
CA LYS A 687 -8.07 43.00 26.00
C LYS A 687 -8.00 42.77 27.52
N SER A 688 -8.82 43.48 28.32
CA SER A 688 -8.77 43.40 29.78
C SER A 688 -9.72 42.35 30.38
N CYS A 689 -10.95 42.26 29.90
CA CYS A 689 -11.97 41.36 30.47
C CYS A 689 -12.44 40.28 29.50
N ASN A 690 -11.87 40.22 28.30
CA ASN A 690 -12.21 39.27 27.22
C ASN A 690 -13.67 39.29 26.76
N THR A 691 -14.50 40.21 27.26
CA THR A 691 -15.89 40.36 26.81
C THR A 691 -15.96 41.01 25.43
N ILE A 692 -17.00 40.68 24.67
CA ILE A 692 -17.23 41.27 23.35
C ILE A 692 -17.37 42.81 23.44
N LEU A 693 -16.80 43.52 22.48
CA LEU A 693 -16.89 44.98 22.35
C LEU A 693 -18.20 45.34 21.65
N ARG A 694 -18.90 46.35 22.17
CA ARG A 694 -20.14 46.85 21.59
C ARG A 694 -19.91 48.10 20.74
N PRO A 695 -20.70 48.34 19.69
CA PRO A 695 -20.66 49.58 18.92
C PRO A 695 -20.71 50.82 19.82
N ASN A 696 -19.79 51.78 19.62
CA ASN A 696 -19.77 53.05 20.35
C ASN A 696 -20.00 54.24 19.40
N GLY A 697 -21.22 54.34 18.88
CA GLY A 697 -21.69 55.45 18.05
C GLY A 697 -21.74 55.17 16.53
N ASN A 698 -22.40 56.10 15.81
CA ASN A 698 -22.55 56.06 14.36
C ASN A 698 -21.42 56.82 13.65
N SER A 699 -20.71 56.16 12.73
CA SER A 699 -19.88 56.85 11.75
C SER A 699 -20.78 57.58 10.74
N LYS A 700 -20.36 58.77 10.28
CA LYS A 700 -21.13 59.62 9.35
C LYS A 700 -21.22 59.06 7.92
N TYR A 701 -20.72 57.84 7.67
CA TYR A 701 -20.60 57.24 6.35
C TYR A 701 -21.45 55.96 6.23
N GLY A 702 -22.33 55.91 5.22
CA GLY A 702 -23.42 54.94 5.13
C GLY A 702 -23.05 53.45 5.05
N PHE A 703 -21.90 53.10 4.46
CA PHE A 703 -21.49 51.70 4.26
C PHE A 703 -20.71 51.10 5.47
N HIS A 704 -20.02 51.95 6.25
CA HIS A 704 -19.22 51.57 7.42
C HIS A 704 -19.71 52.27 8.70
N ARG A 705 -21.02 52.28 8.96
CA ARG A 705 -21.60 53.04 10.10
C ARG A 705 -21.05 52.59 11.45
N VAL A 706 -20.74 51.31 11.62
CA VAL A 706 -20.14 50.79 12.87
C VAL A 706 -18.67 50.42 12.67
N SER A 707 -17.75 51.31 13.03
CA SER A 707 -16.30 51.04 13.01
C SER A 707 -15.63 51.35 14.34
N HIS A 708 -16.37 51.85 15.33
CA HIS A 708 -15.88 52.16 16.66
C HIS A 708 -16.60 51.29 17.67
N PHE A 709 -15.85 50.70 18.58
CA PHE A 709 -16.34 49.77 19.57
C PHE A 709 -15.79 50.11 20.95
N SER A 710 -16.55 49.81 22.00
CA SER A 710 -16.14 49.98 23.39
C SER A 710 -16.57 48.79 24.22
N CYS A 711 -15.79 48.50 25.26
CA CYS A 711 -16.17 47.57 26.30
C CYS A 711 -17.25 48.22 27.18
N THR A 712 -18.40 47.56 27.31
CA THR A 712 -19.52 47.99 28.15
C THR A 712 -19.65 47.17 29.43
N ASN A 713 -18.69 46.27 29.70
CA ASN A 713 -18.69 45.48 30.94
C ASN A 713 -18.33 46.39 32.12
N GLU A 714 -19.30 46.66 32.99
CA GLU A 714 -19.14 47.51 34.18
C GLU A 714 -18.12 46.96 35.18
N SER A 715 -17.92 45.64 35.20
CA SER A 715 -16.93 44.97 36.06
C SER A 715 -15.51 44.96 35.46
N CYS A 716 -15.29 45.58 34.30
CA CYS A 716 -13.97 45.62 33.67
C CYS A 716 -13.08 46.67 34.34
N GLY A 717 -11.96 46.24 34.94
CA GLY A 717 -11.00 47.14 35.58
C GLY A 717 -10.29 48.09 34.61
N LYS A 718 -10.11 47.69 33.34
CA LYS A 718 -9.48 48.52 32.29
C LYS A 718 -10.21 48.37 30.95
N PRO A 719 -11.38 49.00 30.78
CA PRO A 719 -12.21 48.82 29.59
C PRO A 719 -11.54 49.45 28.37
N ASP A 720 -11.47 48.69 27.27
CA ASP A 720 -11.09 49.21 25.96
C ASP A 720 -12.19 50.19 25.49
N LYS A 721 -11.82 51.43 25.16
CA LYS A 721 -12.75 52.49 24.72
C LYS A 721 -12.38 52.99 23.32
N ASN A 722 -13.39 53.28 22.50
CA ASN A 722 -13.23 53.88 21.16
C ASN A 722 -12.29 53.09 20.22
N VAL A 723 -12.32 51.77 20.32
CA VAL A 723 -11.55 50.85 19.47
C VAL A 723 -12.06 50.99 18.03
N TYR A 724 -11.22 51.56 17.17
CA TYR A 724 -11.47 51.60 15.74
C TYR A 724 -11.07 50.28 15.09
N LEU A 725 -12.04 49.60 14.44
CA LEU A 725 -11.83 48.42 13.61
C LEU A 725 -12.22 48.72 12.16
N SER A 726 -11.33 48.42 11.23
CA SER A 726 -11.59 48.60 9.80
C SER A 726 -10.78 47.66 8.94
N HIS A 727 -10.88 47.81 7.62
CA HIS A 727 -10.17 47.00 6.66
C HIS A 727 -8.92 47.70 6.14
N CYS A 728 -7.91 46.91 5.77
CA CYS A 728 -6.74 47.44 5.12
C CYS A 728 -7.09 48.05 3.74
N LEU A 729 -6.59 49.27 3.50
CA LEU A 729 -6.80 50.00 2.24
C LEU A 729 -6.24 49.24 1.02
N ASN A 730 -5.13 48.52 1.19
CA ASN A 730 -4.57 47.68 0.13
C ASN A 730 -5.52 46.52 -0.22
N GLY A 731 -6.05 46.53 -1.44
CA GLY A 731 -6.94 45.50 -2.00
C GLY A 731 -6.40 44.08 -1.96
N LYS A 732 -5.07 43.90 -1.85
CA LYS A 732 -4.42 42.58 -1.81
C LYS A 732 -4.04 42.08 -0.41
N CYS A 733 -4.44 42.77 0.67
CA CYS A 733 -4.05 42.42 2.04
C CYS A 733 -5.28 42.16 2.91
N SER A 734 -5.68 40.93 3.21
CA SER A 734 -6.92 40.61 3.95
C SER A 734 -6.99 41.14 5.39
N ASP A 735 -5.87 41.59 5.94
CA ASP A 735 -5.72 42.01 7.34
C ASP A 735 -6.65 43.16 7.80
N VAL A 736 -6.88 43.21 9.11
CA VAL A 736 -7.78 44.13 9.81
C VAL A 736 -6.97 45.24 10.48
N ILE A 737 -7.45 46.48 10.34
CA ILE A 737 -6.96 47.60 11.11
C ILE A 737 -7.60 47.56 12.49
N ASP A 738 -6.79 47.38 13.54
CA ASP A 738 -7.19 47.51 14.94
C ASP A 738 -6.39 48.61 15.61
N SER A 739 -7.05 49.70 15.98
CA SER A 739 -6.42 50.88 16.61
C SER A 739 -5.65 50.61 17.90
N ARG A 740 -5.84 49.46 18.56
CA ARG A 740 -5.09 49.08 19.76
C ARG A 740 -3.73 48.48 19.45
N THR A 741 -3.45 48.18 18.18
CA THR A 741 -2.20 47.57 17.71
C THR A 741 -1.59 48.30 16.52
N THR A 742 -2.36 49.17 15.87
CA THR A 742 -1.94 49.99 14.74
C THR A 742 -1.78 51.44 15.16
N VAL A 743 -0.90 52.16 14.46
CA VAL A 743 -0.66 53.59 14.70
C VAL A 743 -1.09 54.41 13.49
N LYS A 744 -1.44 55.68 13.70
CA LYS A 744 -1.79 56.60 12.60
C LYS A 744 -0.53 57.09 11.90
N CYS A 745 -0.54 57.17 10.58
CA CYS A 745 0.52 57.80 9.80
C CYS A 745 0.62 59.30 10.13
N ARG A 746 1.84 59.83 10.13
CA ARG A 746 2.12 61.24 10.35
C ARG A 746 2.66 61.80 9.04
N SER A 747 1.89 62.67 8.41
CA SER A 747 2.38 63.34 7.20
C SER A 747 3.13 64.61 7.58
N SER A 748 4.34 64.76 7.06
CA SER A 748 5.12 66.01 7.18
C SER A 748 4.43 67.21 6.52
N GLN A 749 3.46 66.96 5.63
CA GLN A 749 2.69 67.99 4.91
C GLN A 749 1.40 68.42 5.64
N ALA A 750 1.04 67.78 6.76
CA ALA A 750 -0.17 68.12 7.50
C ALA A 750 0.06 69.29 8.46
N ALA A 751 -0.94 70.17 8.62
CA ALA A 751 -0.89 71.26 9.61
C ALA A 751 -0.84 70.73 11.06
N GLU A 752 -1.47 69.57 11.32
CA GLU A 752 -1.39 68.85 12.60
C GLU A 752 -1.04 67.36 12.35
N PRO A 753 0.25 67.02 12.14
CA PRO A 753 0.68 65.65 11.78
C PRO A 753 0.27 64.59 12.79
N GLU A 754 0.17 64.95 14.08
CA GLU A 754 -0.18 64.01 15.15
C GLU A 754 -1.67 63.66 15.22
N LYS A 755 -2.54 64.46 14.61
CA LYS A 755 -4.00 64.34 14.75
C LYS A 755 -4.72 63.89 13.47
N SER A 756 -4.04 63.92 12.32
CA SER A 756 -4.69 63.90 10.99
C SER A 756 -4.40 62.65 10.12
N GLY A 757 -3.84 61.59 10.70
CA GLY A 757 -3.43 60.37 10.01
C GLY A 757 -4.47 59.25 9.86
N TRP A 758 -4.28 58.40 8.86
CA TRP A 758 -4.96 57.09 8.74
C TRP A 758 -4.12 56.01 9.42
N TYR A 759 -4.76 54.96 9.93
CA TYR A 759 -4.02 53.85 10.57
C TYR A 759 -3.19 53.07 9.54
N ILE A 760 -1.96 52.73 9.93
CA ILE A 760 -1.03 51.91 9.15
C ILE A 760 -1.39 50.44 9.36
N CYS A 761 -1.54 49.70 8.26
CA CYS A 761 -1.70 48.25 8.31
C CYS A 761 -0.39 47.60 8.77
N ASN A 762 -0.42 46.80 9.84
CA ASN A 762 0.77 46.12 10.33
C ASN A 762 1.29 45.07 9.34
N ASN A 763 0.41 44.44 8.56
CA ASN A 763 0.80 43.44 7.57
C ASN A 763 1.46 44.08 6.33
N CYS A 764 0.73 44.88 5.54
CA CYS A 764 1.26 45.42 4.28
C CYS A 764 1.78 46.87 4.33
N LEU A 765 1.82 47.49 5.51
CA LEU A 765 2.35 48.85 5.72
C LEU A 765 1.63 49.95 4.92
N SER A 766 0.43 49.67 4.41
CA SER A 766 -0.40 50.66 3.72
C SER A 766 -1.11 51.57 4.72
N CYS A 767 -1.21 52.87 4.44
CA CYS A 767 -1.97 53.81 5.26
C CYS A 767 -2.97 54.65 4.46
N CYS A 768 -2.53 55.50 3.54
CA CYS A 768 -3.38 56.43 2.79
C CYS A 768 -2.95 56.59 1.32
N SER A 769 -3.90 57.00 0.49
CA SER A 769 -3.70 57.42 -0.90
C SER A 769 -4.41 58.74 -1.18
N THR A 770 -3.86 59.55 -2.07
CA THR A 770 -4.38 60.86 -2.47
C THR A 770 -5.82 60.75 -2.95
N GLN A 771 -6.12 59.76 -3.80
CA GLN A 771 -7.48 59.50 -4.29
C GLN A 771 -8.50 59.33 -3.15
N LYS A 772 -8.13 58.56 -2.11
CA LYS A 772 -9.04 58.27 -0.98
C LYS A 772 -9.14 59.43 0.01
N LEU A 773 -8.06 60.18 0.22
CA LEU A 773 -8.05 61.38 1.04
C LEU A 773 -8.93 62.47 0.43
N ILE A 774 -8.82 62.70 -0.89
CA ILE A 774 -9.67 63.67 -1.62
C ILE A 774 -11.14 63.24 -1.55
N ALA A 775 -11.44 61.96 -1.79
CA ALA A 775 -12.81 61.45 -1.68
C ALA A 775 -13.39 61.69 -0.26
N ARG A 776 -12.57 61.48 0.78
CA ARG A 776 -12.96 61.74 2.16
C ARG A 776 -13.20 63.24 2.40
N LYS A 777 -12.29 64.11 1.97
CA LYS A 777 -12.41 65.57 2.04
C LYS A 777 -13.71 66.04 1.41
N ASN A 778 -13.93 65.70 0.14
CA ASN A 778 -15.12 66.09 -0.62
C ASN A 778 -16.41 65.65 0.09
N THR A 779 -16.41 64.45 0.66
CA THR A 779 -17.57 63.96 1.42
C THR A 779 -17.77 64.73 2.72
N THR A 780 -16.71 64.99 3.48
CA THR A 780 -16.76 65.73 4.75
C THR A 780 -17.27 67.16 4.55
N GLU A 781 -16.73 67.86 3.54
CA GLU A 781 -17.08 69.25 3.21
C GLU A 781 -18.51 69.34 2.64
N ARG A 782 -18.95 68.36 1.86
CA ARG A 782 -20.34 68.26 1.36
C ARG A 782 -21.38 68.22 2.49
N PHE A 783 -21.00 67.73 3.67
CA PHE A 783 -21.87 67.71 4.85
C PHE A 783 -21.64 68.91 5.80
N GLY A 784 -20.93 69.96 5.37
CA GLY A 784 -20.74 71.20 6.13
C GLY A 784 -19.65 71.17 7.19
N TYR A 785 -18.73 70.20 7.13
CA TYR A 785 -17.61 70.09 8.08
C TYR A 785 -16.27 70.43 7.42
N ASN A 786 -15.37 71.09 8.16
CA ASN A 786 -14.01 71.36 7.69
C ASN A 786 -13.14 70.10 7.75
N TYR A 787 -12.49 69.76 6.64
CA TYR A 787 -11.51 68.68 6.59
C TYR A 787 -10.13 69.21 6.96
N ASN A 788 -9.64 68.82 8.14
CA ASN A 788 -8.33 69.25 8.67
C ASN A 788 -7.20 68.23 8.42
N GLY A 789 -7.41 67.30 7.47
CA GLY A 789 -6.45 66.25 7.15
C GLY A 789 -5.48 66.61 6.04
N HIS A 790 -4.43 65.81 5.85
CA HIS A 790 -3.59 65.89 4.65
C HIS A 790 -4.38 65.41 3.41
N THR A 791 -4.05 65.97 2.26
CA THR A 791 -4.69 65.68 0.96
C THR A 791 -3.83 64.84 0.03
N VAL A 792 -2.51 64.79 0.26
CA VAL A 792 -1.56 63.99 -0.51
C VAL A 792 -1.18 62.75 0.30
N GLY A 793 -1.46 61.56 -0.23
CA GLY A 793 -1.24 60.29 0.47
C GLY A 793 0.20 59.80 0.39
N HIS A 794 0.64 59.07 1.41
CA HIS A 794 1.98 58.47 1.49
C HIS A 794 2.28 57.49 0.36
N LEU A 795 1.25 56.81 -0.18
CA LEU A 795 1.38 56.02 -1.40
C LEU A 795 1.95 56.86 -2.56
N ASP A 796 1.36 58.03 -2.81
CA ASP A 796 1.71 58.90 -3.93
C ASP A 796 3.05 59.61 -3.71
N LEU A 797 3.44 59.81 -2.44
CA LEU A 797 4.75 60.33 -2.08
C LEU A 797 5.89 59.30 -2.18
N GLY A 798 5.57 58.01 -2.36
CA GLY A 798 6.57 56.94 -2.34
C GLY A 798 7.19 56.76 -0.95
N ILE A 799 6.39 56.88 0.11
CA ILE A 799 6.86 56.81 1.50
C ILE A 799 6.19 55.66 2.25
N ILE A 800 6.99 54.87 2.95
CA ILE A 800 6.50 53.94 3.98
C ILE A 800 6.52 54.68 5.34
N CYS A 801 5.46 54.51 6.12
CA CYS A 801 5.42 55.05 7.48
C CYS A 801 5.79 53.95 8.49
N CYS A 802 6.45 54.35 9.57
CA CYS A 802 6.83 53.45 10.65
C CYS A 802 5.59 52.88 11.35
N PRO A 803 5.41 51.54 11.42
CA PRO A 803 4.25 50.94 12.09
C PRO A 803 4.27 51.10 13.61
N LYS A 804 5.37 51.59 14.21
CA LYS A 804 5.50 51.80 15.66
C LYS A 804 5.13 53.21 16.12
N CYS A 805 5.48 54.25 15.35
CA CYS A 805 5.22 55.64 15.75
C CYS A 805 4.49 56.48 14.70
N GLY A 806 4.34 55.97 13.46
CA GLY A 806 3.64 56.64 12.37
C GLY A 806 4.48 57.59 11.53
N THR A 807 5.72 57.87 11.94
CA THR A 807 6.63 58.79 11.23
C THR A 807 7.08 58.21 9.89
N GLU A 808 7.25 59.07 8.89
CA GLU A 808 7.81 58.75 7.57
C GLU A 808 9.21 58.14 7.74
N THR A 809 9.46 56.99 7.09
CA THR A 809 10.78 56.33 7.12
C THR A 809 11.67 56.81 5.98
N LYS A 810 12.97 56.59 6.12
CA LYS A 810 13.97 56.81 5.06
C LYS A 810 14.47 55.48 4.52
N GLU A 811 14.58 55.41 3.21
CA GLU A 811 15.17 54.26 2.51
C GLU A 811 16.68 54.23 2.74
N LYS A 812 17.22 53.08 3.18
CA LYS A 812 18.68 52.87 3.33
C LYS A 812 19.26 52.19 2.10
N GLY A 813 19.33 52.90 0.98
CA GLY A 813 19.98 52.40 -0.24
C GLY A 813 21.51 52.29 -0.07
N ILE A 814 22.18 51.54 -0.96
CA ILE A 814 23.65 51.57 -1.04
C ILE A 814 24.08 52.96 -1.52
N ASP A 815 24.88 53.66 -0.73
CA ASP A 815 25.53 54.91 -1.14
C ASP A 815 26.58 54.58 -2.22
N ILE A 816 26.26 54.96 -3.46
CA ILE A 816 27.09 54.68 -4.64
C ILE A 816 28.43 55.42 -4.55
N ASP A 817 28.45 56.63 -3.99
CA ASP A 817 29.67 57.43 -3.87
C ASP A 817 30.61 56.81 -2.84
N GLU A 818 30.07 56.34 -1.72
CA GLU A 818 30.83 55.60 -0.73
C GLU A 818 31.32 54.24 -1.25
N TYR A 819 30.47 53.48 -1.95
CA TYR A 819 30.86 52.23 -2.59
C TYR A 819 32.02 52.43 -3.58
N ASN A 820 31.92 53.45 -4.44
CA ASN A 820 32.97 53.79 -5.39
C ASN A 820 34.25 54.25 -4.70
N ARG A 821 34.14 55.01 -3.60
CA ARG A 821 35.29 55.42 -2.77
C ARG A 821 36.02 54.20 -2.21
N VAL A 822 35.29 53.24 -1.65
CA VAL A 822 35.86 51.99 -1.11
C VAL A 822 36.47 51.14 -2.22
N LEU A 823 35.80 51.00 -3.37
CA LEU A 823 36.32 50.27 -4.54
C LEU A 823 37.63 50.88 -5.04
N ASN A 824 37.67 52.20 -5.18
CA ASN A 824 38.86 52.93 -5.62
C ASN A 824 39.99 52.83 -4.60
N TRP A 825 39.68 52.83 -3.30
CA TRP A 825 40.67 52.56 -2.27
C TRP A 825 41.28 51.16 -2.45
N PHE A 826 40.49 50.10 -2.62
CA PHE A 826 41.01 48.75 -2.87
C PHE A 826 41.88 48.69 -4.12
N LYS A 827 41.46 49.32 -5.22
CA LYS A 827 42.24 49.43 -6.46
C LYS A 827 43.58 50.15 -6.22
N SER A 828 43.59 51.24 -5.45
CA SER A 828 44.81 51.98 -5.11
C SER A 828 45.80 51.20 -4.24
N LYS A 829 45.35 50.12 -3.58
CA LYS A 829 46.18 49.26 -2.72
C LYS A 829 46.66 47.98 -3.43
N ILE A 830 46.33 47.79 -4.70
CA ILE A 830 46.88 46.70 -5.50
C ILE A 830 48.40 46.82 -5.56
N GLY A 831 49.12 45.72 -5.31
CA GLY A 831 50.58 45.68 -5.30
C GLY A 831 51.23 46.12 -3.98
N THR A 832 50.43 46.45 -2.95
CA THR A 832 50.91 46.69 -1.58
C THR A 832 50.73 45.45 -0.70
N ASP A 833 51.41 45.40 0.45
CA ASP A 833 51.30 44.29 1.42
C ASP A 833 49.87 44.07 1.95
N SER A 834 49.00 45.09 1.84
CA SER A 834 47.60 44.97 2.23
C SER A 834 46.82 44.04 1.28
N ILE A 835 47.11 44.02 -0.03
CA ILE A 835 46.37 43.21 -1.00
C ILE A 835 47.26 42.09 -1.53
N GLN A 836 47.05 40.87 -1.03
CA GLN A 836 47.87 39.71 -1.40
C GLN A 836 47.67 39.30 -2.86
N LYS A 837 46.43 39.36 -3.34
CA LYS A 837 46.04 39.09 -4.73
C LYS A 837 44.79 39.87 -5.08
N SER A 838 44.66 40.24 -6.34
CA SER A 838 43.46 40.84 -6.91
C SER A 838 43.29 40.40 -8.35
N GLY A 839 42.08 40.54 -8.87
CA GLY A 839 41.80 40.31 -10.29
C GLY A 839 40.46 40.91 -10.69
N GLN A 840 40.21 40.91 -11.99
CA GLN A 840 38.95 41.32 -12.58
C GLN A 840 38.27 40.09 -13.19
N ARG A 841 36.97 39.93 -12.95
CA ARG A 841 36.14 38.87 -13.54
C ARG A 841 35.76 39.23 -14.97
N GLU A 842 35.17 38.27 -15.70
CA GLU A 842 34.69 38.46 -17.08
C GLU A 842 33.62 39.57 -17.21
N ASP A 843 32.85 39.84 -16.14
CA ASP A 843 31.86 40.92 -16.06
C ASP A 843 32.48 42.31 -15.81
N GLY A 844 33.81 42.41 -15.78
CA GLY A 844 34.54 43.65 -15.52
C GLY A 844 34.58 44.06 -14.04
N LYS A 845 34.08 43.23 -13.11
CA LYS A 845 34.07 43.54 -11.67
C LYS A 845 35.28 42.95 -10.94
N TRP A 846 35.69 43.59 -9.85
CA TRP A 846 36.92 43.30 -9.12
C TRP A 846 36.73 42.37 -7.92
N TRP A 847 37.78 41.63 -7.60
CA TRP A 847 37.93 40.89 -6.35
C TRP A 847 39.32 41.09 -5.77
N PHE A 848 39.42 40.96 -4.44
CA PHE A 848 40.61 41.25 -3.64
C PHE A 848 40.77 40.22 -2.52
N ARG A 849 42.01 39.84 -2.22
CA ARG A 849 42.40 39.14 -1.00
C ARG A 849 43.08 40.12 -0.07
N TRP A 850 42.32 40.66 0.88
CA TRP A 850 42.78 41.71 1.79
C TRP A 850 43.37 41.10 3.05
N SER A 851 44.64 41.39 3.34
CA SER A 851 45.31 40.97 4.56
C SER A 851 45.05 41.98 5.69
N GLN A 852 44.75 41.45 6.88
CA GLN A 852 44.56 42.21 8.11
C GLN A 852 45.77 43.08 8.46
N GLY A 853 46.99 42.63 8.16
CA GLY A 853 48.23 43.33 8.50
C GLY A 853 48.31 43.64 10.01
N ASN A 854 48.57 44.90 10.34
CA ASN A 854 48.71 45.39 11.72
C ASN A 854 47.38 45.86 12.35
N ILE A 855 46.23 45.65 11.68
CA ILE A 855 44.92 46.05 12.21
C ILE A 855 44.50 45.04 13.28
N GLU A 856 44.04 45.52 14.43
CA GLU A 856 43.50 44.66 15.49
C GLU A 856 42.28 43.87 15.01
N THR A 857 42.17 42.60 15.37
CA THR A 857 41.15 41.67 14.83
C THR A 857 39.71 42.15 15.03
N ALA A 858 39.39 42.76 16.17
CA ALA A 858 38.04 43.30 16.43
C ALA A 858 37.71 44.46 15.47
N LYS A 859 38.65 45.40 15.32
CA LYS A 859 38.51 46.55 14.41
C LYS A 859 38.49 46.11 12.95
N PHE A 860 39.25 45.09 12.59
CA PHE A 860 39.23 44.52 11.24
C PHE A 860 37.86 43.92 10.91
N LYS A 861 37.22 43.21 11.84
CA LYS A 861 35.86 42.69 11.67
C LYS A 861 34.81 43.79 11.53
N GLU A 862 34.91 44.85 12.32
CA GLU A 862 34.01 46.01 12.21
C GLU A 862 34.08 46.63 10.81
N VAL A 863 35.29 46.87 10.30
CA VAL A 863 35.49 47.41 8.94
C VAL A 863 35.01 46.44 7.85
N LEU A 864 35.16 45.13 8.02
CA LEU A 864 34.60 44.15 7.07
C LEU A 864 33.07 44.18 7.06
N LEU A 865 32.43 44.42 8.20
CA LEU A 865 30.99 44.57 8.29
C LEU A 865 30.53 45.85 7.58
N GLU A 866 31.25 46.96 7.76
CA GLU A 866 31.00 48.22 7.03
C GLU A 866 31.15 48.04 5.51
N ILE A 867 32.20 47.36 5.05
CA ILE A 867 32.42 47.05 3.64
C ILE A 867 31.29 46.17 3.08
N LYS A 868 30.83 45.20 3.86
CA LYS A 868 29.67 44.35 3.49
C LYS A 868 28.39 45.17 3.39
N ASN A 869 28.14 46.07 4.34
CA ASN A 869 26.98 46.96 4.34
C ASN A 869 27.03 47.99 3.20
N CYS A 870 28.23 48.35 2.75
CA CYS A 870 28.47 49.21 1.59
C CYS A 870 28.16 48.49 0.25
N GLY A 871 27.95 47.17 0.23
CA GLY A 871 27.51 46.42 -0.95
C GLY A 871 28.51 45.40 -1.51
N PHE A 872 29.67 45.22 -0.86
CA PHE A 872 30.66 44.20 -1.24
C PHE A 872 30.31 42.83 -0.63
N GLN A 873 30.77 41.78 -1.30
CA GLN A 873 30.68 40.41 -0.79
C GLN A 873 31.93 40.07 0.01
N VAL A 874 31.74 39.58 1.24
CA VAL A 874 32.81 39.09 2.14
C VAL A 874 32.50 37.65 2.57
N PRO A 875 32.78 36.64 1.73
CA PRO A 875 32.30 35.26 1.92
C PRO A 875 32.85 34.58 3.18
N ASN A 876 34.07 34.93 3.60
CA ASN A 876 34.72 34.37 4.77
C ASN A 876 34.67 35.27 6.02
N TYR A 877 33.74 36.23 6.08
CA TYR A 877 33.56 37.15 7.22
C TYR A 877 33.52 36.45 8.59
N ASN A 878 32.84 35.29 8.67
CA ASN A 878 32.71 34.53 9.92
C ASN A 878 33.95 33.72 10.29
N LYS A 879 34.98 33.66 9.42
CA LYS A 879 36.24 32.97 9.69
C LYS A 879 37.25 33.96 10.25
N ASN A 880 37.96 33.59 11.31
CA ASN A 880 39.03 34.40 11.91
C ASN A 880 40.33 34.35 11.09
N ASP A 881 40.21 34.40 9.76
CA ASP A 881 41.35 34.33 8.86
C ASP A 881 42.01 35.72 8.76
N ASN A 882 43.35 35.75 8.83
CA ASN A 882 44.16 36.97 8.64
C ASN A 882 44.08 37.54 7.21
N VAL A 883 43.41 36.85 6.29
CA VAL A 883 43.18 37.26 4.91
C VAL A 883 41.73 37.02 4.54
N GLN A 884 41.04 38.08 4.12
CA GLN A 884 39.61 38.07 3.80
C GLN A 884 39.42 38.26 2.30
N PHE A 885 38.49 37.51 1.73
CA PHE A 885 38.11 37.64 0.34
C PHE A 885 37.01 38.69 0.22
N ILE A 886 37.24 39.70 -0.61
CA ILE A 886 36.30 40.80 -0.84
C ILE A 886 36.06 40.87 -2.34
N SER A 887 34.80 40.86 -2.76
CA SER A 887 34.46 41.02 -4.18
C SER A 887 33.27 41.92 -4.39
N GLU A 888 33.25 42.58 -5.54
CA GLU A 888 32.06 43.25 -6.02
C GLU A 888 30.92 42.22 -6.22
N THR A 889 29.69 42.61 -5.88
CA THR A 889 28.51 41.73 -5.99
C THR A 889 28.23 41.31 -7.44
N TYR A 890 27.68 40.12 -7.66
CA TYR A 890 27.25 39.67 -8.99
C TYR A 890 26.01 40.43 -9.49
N ASN A 891 25.10 40.79 -8.58
CA ASN A 891 23.87 41.52 -8.91
C ASN A 891 24.16 43.01 -9.24
N LYS A 892 23.21 43.72 -9.84
CA LYS A 892 23.27 45.20 -9.87
C LYS A 892 23.24 45.70 -8.42
N LEU A 893 24.06 46.70 -8.08
CA LEU A 893 24.00 47.35 -6.78
C LEU A 893 22.57 47.84 -6.59
N ASN A 894 21.91 47.34 -5.55
CA ASN A 894 20.51 47.66 -5.32
C ASN A 894 20.47 49.07 -4.75
N THR A 895 20.27 50.06 -5.62
CA THR A 895 20.09 51.46 -5.23
C THR A 895 18.76 51.68 -4.53
N MET A 896 17.83 50.73 -4.69
CA MET A 896 16.55 50.71 -3.98
C MET A 896 16.60 49.73 -2.81
N SER A 897 16.43 50.25 -1.59
CA SER A 897 16.49 49.45 -0.38
C SER A 897 15.20 48.70 -0.12
N ASN A 898 15.36 47.45 0.30
CA ASN A 898 14.29 46.73 1.02
C ASN A 898 14.28 47.09 2.51
N ILE A 899 15.16 48.00 2.95
CA ILE A 899 15.36 48.41 4.34
C ILE A 899 14.96 49.87 4.51
N PHE A 900 14.05 50.12 5.45
CA PHE A 900 13.58 51.46 5.78
C PHE A 900 13.80 51.73 7.27
N GLU A 901 14.40 52.86 7.60
CA GLU A 901 14.65 53.25 8.99
C GLU A 901 13.76 54.43 9.40
N CYS A 902 13.24 54.37 10.62
CA CYS A 902 12.51 55.47 11.22
C CYS A 902 13.44 56.35 12.07
N ASP A 903 13.60 57.61 11.67
CA ASP A 903 14.43 58.58 12.41
C ASP A 903 13.92 58.89 13.83
N ASN A 904 12.63 58.67 14.10
CA ASN A 904 12.02 59.03 15.39
C ASN A 904 12.17 57.96 16.47
N CYS A 905 12.13 56.67 16.11
CA CYS A 905 12.20 55.57 17.09
C CYS A 905 13.23 54.51 16.74
N SER A 906 14.06 54.76 15.71
CA SER A 906 15.09 53.85 15.21
C SER A 906 14.59 52.47 14.80
N HIS A 907 13.27 52.31 14.61
CA HIS A 907 12.69 51.06 14.13
C HIS A 907 13.07 50.84 12.65
N ILE A 908 13.56 49.65 12.35
CA ILE A 908 13.98 49.24 11.01
C ILE A 908 12.93 48.27 10.45
N ILE A 909 12.52 48.52 9.21
CA ILE A 909 11.66 47.65 8.42
C ILE A 909 12.55 47.01 7.36
N ASP A 910 12.89 45.73 7.52
CA ASP A 910 13.68 44.98 6.54
C ASP A 910 12.78 43.96 5.82
N LEU A 911 12.40 44.26 4.58
CA LEU A 911 11.59 43.36 3.75
C LEU A 911 12.35 42.10 3.30
N ASN A 912 13.65 41.97 3.60
CA ASN A 912 14.41 40.74 3.39
C ASN A 912 14.34 39.79 4.60
N ASP A 913 13.90 40.27 5.77
CA ASP A 913 13.70 39.41 6.94
C ASP A 913 12.52 38.47 6.69
N LYS A 914 12.83 37.22 6.34
CA LYS A 914 11.82 36.20 6.05
C LYS A 914 11.04 35.73 7.29
N GLN A 915 11.52 36.00 8.50
CA GLN A 915 10.81 35.68 9.74
C GLN A 915 9.71 36.71 10.01
N GLU A 916 9.99 37.98 9.73
CA GLU A 916 9.00 39.05 9.89
C GLU A 916 8.12 39.20 8.63
N PHE A 917 8.71 39.19 7.43
CA PHE A 917 8.04 39.42 6.15
C PHE A 917 8.08 38.18 5.26
N ASP A 918 7.04 37.34 5.36
CA ASP A 918 6.85 36.23 4.44
C ASP A 918 6.59 36.69 2.99
N TYR A 919 6.61 35.75 2.04
CA TYR A 919 6.43 36.07 0.62
C TYR A 919 5.09 36.79 0.31
N SER A 920 4.01 36.41 1.00
CA SER A 920 2.69 37.01 0.81
C SER A 920 2.67 38.46 1.29
N ARG A 921 3.25 38.70 2.48
CA ARG A 921 3.39 40.01 3.11
C ARG A 921 4.26 40.94 2.27
N VAL A 922 5.43 40.47 1.80
CA VAL A 922 6.30 41.25 0.89
C VAL A 922 5.56 41.62 -0.39
N LYS A 923 4.85 40.67 -1.01
CA LYS A 923 4.06 40.94 -2.23
C LYS A 923 2.96 41.97 -1.98
N ALA A 924 2.30 41.91 -0.83
CA ALA A 924 1.28 42.88 -0.45
C ALA A 924 1.88 44.28 -0.24
N VAL A 925 3.02 44.40 0.46
CA VAL A 925 3.75 45.67 0.65
C VAL A 925 4.14 46.26 -0.70
N LYS A 926 4.83 45.48 -1.55
CA LYS A 926 5.32 45.93 -2.86
C LYS A 926 4.20 46.31 -3.81
N SER A 927 3.08 45.58 -3.76
CA SER A 927 1.92 45.89 -4.60
C SER A 927 1.20 47.16 -4.19
N PHE A 928 1.19 47.52 -2.90
CA PHE A 928 0.61 48.79 -2.47
C PHE A 928 1.57 49.93 -2.79
N HIS A 929 2.82 49.83 -2.34
CA HIS A 929 3.86 50.85 -2.49
C HIS A 929 4.53 50.80 -3.87
N SER A 930 3.75 50.71 -4.94
CA SER A 930 4.28 50.55 -6.29
C SER A 930 5.17 51.71 -6.73
N ASN A 931 4.97 52.92 -6.22
CA ASN A 931 5.81 54.07 -6.54
C ASN A 931 7.24 53.96 -5.98
N ILE A 932 7.43 53.14 -4.94
CA ILE A 932 8.76 52.77 -4.44
C ILE A 932 9.30 51.63 -5.31
N PHE A 933 8.53 50.58 -5.54
CA PHE A 933 9.05 49.35 -6.16
C PHE A 933 8.88 49.25 -7.68
N SER A 934 8.46 50.31 -8.37
CA SER A 934 8.12 50.30 -9.81
C SER A 934 9.36 50.15 -10.69
N LYS A 935 9.76 48.92 -11.04
CA LYS A 935 10.31 48.46 -12.35
C LYS A 935 10.99 47.07 -12.33
N LEU A 936 10.39 46.04 -11.74
CA LEU A 936 11.00 44.68 -11.79
C LEU A 936 10.09 43.53 -12.24
N GLU A 937 8.79 43.73 -12.48
CA GLU A 937 7.87 42.63 -12.83
C GLU A 937 7.36 42.66 -14.28
N LYS A 938 8.15 43.17 -15.24
CA LYS A 938 7.89 42.95 -16.69
C LYS A 938 8.93 42.07 -17.39
N SER A 939 9.79 41.41 -16.63
CA SER A 939 10.78 40.46 -17.17
C SER A 939 11.00 39.30 -16.20
N ILE A 940 9.96 38.47 -16.03
CA ILE A 940 10.08 37.02 -15.83
C ILE A 940 9.04 36.38 -16.73
#